data_AF-A0A673MGI3-F1
#
_entry.id   AF-A0A673MGI3-F1
#
_cell.length_a   1.000
_cell.length_b   1.000
_cell.length_c   1.000
_cell.angle_alpha   90.00
_cell.angle_beta   90.00
_cell.angle_gamma   90.00
#
_symmetry.space_group_name_H-M   'P 1'
#
loop_
_entity.id
_entity.type
_entity.pdbx_description
1 polymer ?
#
loop_
_entity_poly.entity_id
_entity_poly.type
_entity_poly.pdbx_seq_one_letter_code
_entity_poly.pdbx_strand_id
1 'polypeptide(L)'
;MISPKMVAAHTSSHPSASAEWIICLDKRPEERSGEDVDIILARLKSVKAFEKFHPALLQQICLCGFYECLEKGITLYRQGDIGTNWYTVLSGSLDVKVSETANHQDAVTICTLGIGTAFGESILDNTPRHATIVTREFCELLRIEQKDFRTLWENYRQCMAGLLVPPYGVMESGPNADSKYKHLWFNGLPVFCVCVCVCVCRQCCMGMELVDWLMQHTSCVHSRVQAVGMWQVLLEEGVLNHVDQELSFQDKYLFYRFLDDETEDAPLPTEEEKKESDEELQDTLLLLSQIGPDAHLRMILSKQPGQRTVDDLEIIYEELLHIKALSHLSTTVKRELAGVLIFESHAKAGTVLFNQGEEGTSWYIILKGSINVVIYGKGVVCTLHEGDDFGKLALVNDAPRAASIVLREDNCHFLRVDKEDFNRILRDVEANTVRLKEHEEDVLVLEKTKNRSSSSSPLKYTVMSGTPEKILEHLLETMKLDSQFTESDPALDDFLLMHCVFVPNSQLCPLLMLSFTYHAQPSQGSEQERMDYAHNNKRRVIRLVLQWAAINTDHLQEEDSSFNFLQEFNETVCEDSGRIPALKDQLPELVKIIKQNPSLSFQHKVLLRQFSTGNDRLQKKQPIRSTDEILFKVYCSDHTYSTIRVPVAASVREVIAAVTDKLGSGDDLLLIHLNSAGDKELLKPSDVSIFSSLSINGRLFVCPREQIDSLVCKRLHLKHTSHELIYHTFGRQHFKKTTANLDLFLRRFNEVQLWVVTEVCLCPTLSKRVQLLKKFIKIAAHCKEFKNLNSFFAIIMGLGNPAVCRLSQTWEKLPSKFKKFYGEFENLMDPSRNHRAYRLTVAKLEPPIIPFMPLLIKDMTFTHEGNKTFTDRLVNFEKMRMIANTVRIMRYCRSQPFNQEAPQATGKSHQDVRSYVRHISVIDNQRTLSQLSHRLEPRRT
;
A
#
# COMPACT_ATOMS: atom_id res chain seq x y z
N MET A 1 -6.94 -19.63 -3.13
CA MET A 1 -6.41 -19.51 -1.76
C MET A 1 -5.04 -18.81 -1.74
N ILE A 2 -4.99 -17.52 -1.41
CA ILE A 2 -3.74 -16.76 -1.21
C ILE A 2 -3.57 -16.48 0.29
N SER A 3 -2.36 -16.59 0.83
CA SER A 3 -2.11 -16.59 2.29
C SER A 3 -2.17 -15.17 2.90
N PRO A 4 -2.76 -14.97 4.09
CA PRO A 4 -2.86 -13.66 4.77
C PRO A 4 -1.53 -13.10 5.34
N LYS A 5 -0.38 -13.49 4.75
CA LYS A 5 0.97 -13.09 5.17
C LYS A 5 1.29 -11.60 4.93
N MET A 6 0.65 -10.93 3.96
CA MET A 6 1.06 -9.58 3.50
C MET A 6 0.85 -8.42 4.49
N VAL A 7 0.05 -8.59 5.55
CA VAL A 7 -0.24 -7.48 6.49
C VAL A 7 0.69 -7.47 7.70
N ALA A 8 1.18 -8.63 8.15
CA ALA A 8 1.99 -8.73 9.37
C ALA A 8 3.41 -8.13 9.23
N ALA A 9 3.94 -8.10 8.00
CA ALA A 9 5.36 -7.89 7.71
C ALA A 9 5.95 -6.52 8.14
N HIS A 10 5.12 -5.47 8.31
CA HIS A 10 5.59 -4.10 8.53
C HIS A 10 5.39 -3.57 9.97
N THR A 11 5.21 -4.47 10.95
CA THR A 11 5.13 -4.10 12.39
C THR A 11 6.25 -4.67 13.26
N SER A 12 7.26 -5.28 12.62
CA SER A 12 8.50 -5.78 13.23
C SER A 12 9.70 -5.30 12.43
N SER A 13 10.79 -4.93 13.11
CA SER A 13 12.09 -4.61 12.50
C SER A 13 12.83 -5.83 11.93
N HIS A 14 12.28 -7.04 12.07
CA HIS A 14 12.70 -8.24 11.35
C HIS A 14 11.76 -8.54 10.18
N PRO A 15 12.29 -8.91 9.00
CA PRO A 15 11.50 -9.29 7.84
C PRO A 15 10.95 -10.72 8.02
N SER A 16 9.68 -10.83 8.41
CA SER A 16 9.02 -12.14 8.60
C SER A 16 8.13 -12.49 7.40
N ALA A 17 8.18 -13.76 6.98
CA ALA A 17 7.36 -14.39 5.95
C ALA A 17 7.40 -13.85 4.50
N SER A 18 7.69 -12.56 4.26
CA SER A 18 7.80 -11.96 2.93
C SER A 18 9.18 -12.09 2.30
N ALA A 19 10.24 -12.25 3.12
CA ALA A 19 11.63 -12.40 2.68
C ALA A 19 12.25 -13.78 3.03
N GLU A 20 11.50 -14.71 3.62
CA GLU A 20 12.00 -16.07 3.95
C GLU A 20 12.57 -16.76 2.70
N TRP A 21 11.89 -16.64 1.56
CA TRP A 21 12.32 -17.19 0.27
C TRP A 21 13.56 -16.49 -0.32
N ILE A 22 13.83 -15.23 0.05
CA ILE A 22 15.04 -14.50 -0.35
C ILE A 22 16.24 -15.09 0.42
N ILE A 23 16.10 -15.24 1.74
CA ILE A 23 17.11 -15.90 2.60
C ILE A 23 17.38 -17.35 2.12
N CYS A 24 16.37 -18.03 1.57
CA CYS A 24 16.53 -19.36 0.95
C CYS A 24 17.31 -19.33 -0.38
N LEU A 25 17.21 -18.24 -1.17
CA LEU A 25 17.97 -18.04 -2.41
C LEU A 25 19.38 -17.46 -2.17
N ASP A 26 19.59 -16.72 -1.09
CA ASP A 26 20.91 -16.22 -0.67
C ASP A 26 21.86 -17.36 -0.25
N LYS A 27 21.31 -18.49 0.23
CA LYS A 27 22.04 -19.76 0.38
C LYS A 27 22.55 -20.24 -0.97
N ARG A 28 23.78 -20.76 -1.01
CA ARG A 28 24.34 -21.38 -2.22
C ARG A 28 23.49 -22.60 -2.61
N PRO A 29 23.40 -22.97 -3.89
CA PRO A 29 22.67 -24.17 -4.35
C PRO A 29 22.99 -25.44 -3.54
N GLU A 30 24.26 -25.64 -3.17
CA GLU A 30 24.77 -26.77 -2.39
C GLU A 30 24.31 -26.78 -0.91
N GLU A 31 23.84 -25.64 -0.39
CA GLU A 31 23.49 -25.42 1.03
C GLU A 31 21.97 -25.44 1.28
N ARG A 32 21.15 -25.64 0.23
CA ARG A 32 19.68 -25.57 0.30
C ARG A 32 19.07 -26.88 0.78
N SER A 33 18.23 -26.80 1.80
CA SER A 33 17.42 -27.92 2.28
C SER A 33 16.12 -28.09 1.48
N GLY A 34 15.42 -29.21 1.69
CA GLY A 34 14.09 -29.42 1.12
C GLY A 34 13.07 -28.37 1.58
N GLU A 35 13.16 -27.89 2.83
CA GLU A 35 12.29 -26.82 3.34
C GLU A 35 12.57 -25.48 2.64
N ASP A 36 13.84 -25.17 2.36
CA ASP A 36 14.22 -23.97 1.58
C ASP A 36 13.61 -24.02 0.17
N VAL A 37 13.72 -25.17 -0.49
CA VAL A 37 13.16 -25.40 -1.83
C VAL A 37 11.64 -25.26 -1.83
N ASP A 38 10.94 -25.82 -0.84
CA ASP A 38 9.47 -25.67 -0.72
C ASP A 38 9.05 -24.20 -0.50
N ILE A 39 9.81 -23.43 0.29
CA ILE A 39 9.57 -22.00 0.53
C ILE A 39 9.77 -21.18 -0.76
N ILE A 40 10.85 -21.42 -1.51
CA ILE A 40 11.10 -20.77 -2.80
C ILE A 40 10.03 -21.17 -3.81
N LEU A 41 9.70 -22.45 -3.90
CA LEU A 41 8.72 -23.00 -4.84
C LEU A 41 7.32 -22.43 -4.60
N ALA A 42 6.92 -22.22 -3.33
CA ALA A 42 5.68 -21.56 -2.97
C ALA A 42 5.62 -20.10 -3.44
N ARG A 43 6.77 -19.40 -3.56
CA ARG A 43 6.84 -18.06 -4.14
C ARG A 43 6.88 -18.09 -5.67
N LEU A 44 7.77 -18.87 -6.28
CA LEU A 44 7.95 -18.86 -7.74
C LEU A 44 6.71 -19.37 -8.50
N LYS A 45 5.90 -20.26 -7.92
CA LYS A 45 4.58 -20.66 -8.46
C LYS A 45 3.60 -19.49 -8.66
N SER A 46 3.84 -18.32 -8.07
CA SER A 46 3.02 -17.11 -8.24
C SER A 46 3.54 -16.13 -9.31
N VAL A 47 4.62 -16.46 -10.02
CA VAL A 47 5.20 -15.62 -11.08
C VAL A 47 4.71 -16.10 -12.45
N LYS A 48 4.20 -15.18 -13.28
CA LYS A 48 3.50 -15.51 -14.55
C LYS A 48 4.34 -16.34 -15.53
N ALA A 49 5.64 -16.05 -15.67
CA ALA A 49 6.58 -16.88 -16.46
C ALA A 49 6.60 -18.37 -16.07
N PHE A 50 6.36 -18.67 -14.78
CA PHE A 50 6.45 -20.02 -14.22
C PHE A 50 5.09 -20.70 -14.07
N GLU A 51 3.98 -20.01 -14.34
CA GLU A 51 2.62 -20.55 -14.26
C GLU A 51 2.39 -21.72 -15.23
N LYS A 52 3.05 -21.68 -16.40
CA LYS A 52 2.99 -22.72 -17.45
C LYS A 52 4.07 -23.82 -17.26
N PHE A 53 4.92 -23.75 -16.22
CA PHE A 53 6.02 -24.70 -16.01
C PHE A 53 5.60 -25.96 -15.24
N HIS A 54 6.10 -27.12 -15.67
CA HIS A 54 5.91 -28.38 -14.96
C HIS A 54 6.54 -28.31 -13.55
N PRO A 55 5.89 -28.81 -12.48
CA PRO A 55 6.39 -28.65 -11.11
C PRO A 55 7.84 -29.11 -10.88
N ALA A 56 8.27 -30.18 -11.57
CA ALA A 56 9.65 -30.66 -11.49
C ALA A 56 10.66 -29.66 -12.08
N LEU A 57 10.36 -29.01 -13.21
CA LEU A 57 11.21 -27.96 -13.78
C LEU A 57 11.33 -26.79 -12.80
N LEU A 58 10.22 -26.35 -12.23
CA LEU A 58 10.23 -25.23 -11.28
C LEU A 58 10.99 -25.58 -9.98
N GLN A 59 10.94 -26.84 -9.54
CA GLN A 59 11.75 -27.32 -8.43
C GLN A 59 13.26 -27.32 -8.74
N GLN A 60 13.67 -27.66 -9.97
CA GLN A 60 15.07 -27.52 -10.39
C GLN A 60 15.52 -26.04 -10.44
N ILE A 61 14.64 -25.14 -10.88
CA ILE A 61 14.88 -23.69 -10.83
C ILE A 61 15.07 -23.19 -9.39
N CYS A 62 14.31 -23.73 -8.41
CA CYS A 62 14.53 -23.43 -6.99
C CYS A 62 15.88 -23.93 -6.45
N LEU A 63 16.46 -24.98 -7.05
CA LEU A 63 17.77 -25.52 -6.66
C LEU A 63 18.92 -24.66 -7.22
N CYS A 64 18.89 -24.29 -8.50
CA CYS A 64 20.01 -23.58 -9.16
C CYS A 64 19.87 -22.05 -9.26
N GLY A 65 18.69 -21.48 -9.03
CA GLY A 65 18.45 -20.04 -9.19
C GLY A 65 19.11 -19.19 -8.11
N PHE A 66 19.59 -18.00 -8.47
CA PHE A 66 20.14 -16.98 -7.58
C PHE A 66 19.22 -15.76 -7.54
N TYR A 67 19.19 -15.05 -6.40
CA TYR A 67 18.51 -13.77 -6.26
C TYR A 67 19.46 -12.62 -6.58
N GLU A 68 19.01 -11.64 -7.38
CA GLU A 68 19.71 -10.36 -7.55
C GLU A 68 18.80 -9.19 -7.21
N CYS A 69 19.36 -8.22 -6.48
CA CYS A 69 18.70 -7.00 -6.02
C CYS A 69 19.49 -5.81 -6.58
N LEU A 70 18.87 -5.03 -7.47
CA LEU A 70 19.56 -4.02 -8.27
C LEU A 70 18.91 -2.64 -8.10
N GLU A 71 19.74 -1.62 -7.86
CA GLU A 71 19.29 -0.23 -7.84
C GLU A 71 18.97 0.31 -9.25
N LYS A 72 18.25 1.43 -9.31
CA LYS A 72 17.93 2.12 -10.57
C LYS A 72 19.19 2.54 -11.33
N GLY A 73 19.19 2.30 -12.65
CA GLY A 73 20.26 2.70 -13.58
C GLY A 73 21.39 1.68 -13.76
N ILE A 74 21.37 0.55 -13.06
CA ILE A 74 22.33 -0.55 -13.26
C ILE A 74 22.14 -1.18 -14.64
N THR A 75 23.25 -1.36 -15.37
CA THR A 75 23.29 -2.07 -16.66
C THR A 75 23.68 -3.53 -16.43
N LEU A 76 22.80 -4.47 -16.76
CA LEU A 76 23.06 -5.91 -16.59
C LEU A 76 24.10 -6.43 -17.59
N TYR A 77 23.95 -5.99 -18.84
CA TYR A 77 24.86 -6.26 -19.97
C TYR A 77 24.57 -5.27 -21.10
N ARG A 78 25.54 -5.10 -22.01
CA ARG A 78 25.45 -4.26 -23.21
C ARG A 78 25.21 -5.10 -24.47
N GLN A 79 24.68 -4.44 -25.50
CA GLN A 79 24.63 -4.98 -26.85
C GLN A 79 26.05 -5.37 -27.33
N GLY A 80 26.21 -6.61 -27.78
CA GLY A 80 27.49 -7.18 -28.22
C GLY A 80 28.25 -7.98 -27.15
N ASP A 81 27.88 -7.89 -25.87
CA ASP A 81 28.50 -8.70 -24.81
C ASP A 81 28.20 -10.20 -25.01
N ILE A 82 29.08 -11.09 -24.54
CA ILE A 82 28.77 -12.52 -24.42
C ILE A 82 27.99 -12.74 -23.12
N GLY A 83 26.77 -13.29 -23.24
CA GLY A 83 25.90 -13.53 -22.09
C GLY A 83 26.33 -14.74 -21.26
N THR A 84 26.30 -14.60 -19.93
CA THR A 84 26.61 -15.67 -18.96
C THR A 84 25.40 -16.21 -18.19
N ASN A 85 24.29 -15.47 -18.19
CA ASN A 85 23.12 -15.70 -17.33
C ASN A 85 21.79 -15.51 -18.08
N TRP A 86 20.76 -16.19 -17.62
CA TRP A 86 19.35 -15.98 -17.96
C TRP A 86 18.62 -15.36 -16.76
N TYR A 87 17.58 -14.57 -17.01
CA TYR A 87 16.93 -13.73 -16.00
C TYR A 87 15.39 -13.81 -16.06
N THR A 88 14.74 -13.63 -14.92
CA THR A 88 13.28 -13.37 -14.80
C THR A 88 13.03 -12.24 -13.80
N VAL A 89 12.15 -11.30 -14.15
CA VAL A 89 11.82 -10.16 -13.28
C VAL A 89 10.82 -10.59 -12.20
N LEU A 90 11.20 -10.46 -10.93
CA LEU A 90 10.36 -10.73 -9.76
C LEU A 90 9.70 -9.44 -9.23
N SER A 91 10.42 -8.31 -9.32
CA SER A 91 9.98 -6.97 -8.95
C SER A 91 10.68 -5.90 -9.80
N GLY A 92 10.08 -4.73 -9.98
CA GLY A 92 10.61 -3.62 -10.79
C GLY A 92 10.42 -3.76 -12.30
N SER A 93 11.19 -2.98 -13.07
CA SER A 93 11.16 -2.93 -14.54
C SER A 93 12.49 -2.49 -15.16
N LEU A 94 12.75 -2.90 -16.41
CA LEU A 94 14.01 -2.67 -17.13
C LEU A 94 13.78 -2.11 -18.54
N ASP A 95 14.60 -1.14 -18.94
CA ASP A 95 14.68 -0.64 -20.32
C ASP A 95 15.45 -1.63 -21.21
N VAL A 96 14.88 -1.99 -22.36
CA VAL A 96 15.61 -2.64 -23.46
C VAL A 96 16.13 -1.57 -24.41
N LYS A 97 17.46 -1.45 -24.58
CA LYS A 97 18.10 -0.43 -25.42
C LYS A 97 18.87 -1.04 -26.58
N VAL A 98 18.67 -0.53 -27.79
CA VAL A 98 19.35 -0.99 -29.00
C VAL A 98 20.04 0.18 -29.69
N SER A 99 21.29 -0.02 -30.12
CA SER A 99 21.96 0.88 -31.08
C SER A 99 22.04 0.20 -32.44
N GLU A 100 21.86 0.99 -33.50
CA GLU A 100 22.17 0.61 -34.88
C GLU A 100 23.64 0.88 -35.24
N THR A 101 24.34 1.70 -34.44
CA THR A 101 25.77 2.00 -34.59
C THR A 101 26.63 1.09 -33.70
N ALA A 102 27.94 1.15 -33.88
CA ALA A 102 28.90 0.52 -32.96
C ALA A 102 29.06 1.27 -31.62
N ASN A 103 28.38 2.40 -31.43
CA ASN A 103 28.46 3.23 -30.23
C ASN A 103 27.24 2.99 -29.32
N HIS A 104 27.49 2.61 -28.07
CA HIS A 104 26.44 2.38 -27.06
C HIS A 104 25.77 3.66 -26.56
N GLN A 105 26.34 4.86 -26.81
CA GLN A 105 25.69 6.12 -26.45
C GLN A 105 24.47 6.42 -27.34
N ASP A 106 24.45 5.89 -28.57
CA ASP A 106 23.34 6.06 -29.52
C ASP A 106 22.19 5.06 -29.24
N ALA A 107 22.28 4.27 -28.16
CA ALA A 107 21.35 3.18 -27.87
C ALA A 107 20.00 3.69 -27.30
N VAL A 108 18.94 3.52 -28.08
CA VAL A 108 17.58 4.00 -27.79
C VAL A 108 16.73 2.94 -27.09
N THR A 109 15.90 3.34 -26.12
CA THR A 109 14.95 2.42 -25.44
C THR A 109 13.81 2.06 -26.38
N ILE A 110 13.67 0.76 -26.72
CA ILE A 110 12.64 0.25 -27.63
C ILE A 110 11.37 -0.23 -26.91
N CYS A 111 11.52 -0.79 -25.71
CA CYS A 111 10.44 -1.31 -24.86
C CYS A 111 10.90 -1.48 -23.40
N THR A 112 9.93 -1.75 -22.52
CA THR A 112 10.15 -2.04 -21.10
C THR A 112 9.83 -3.50 -20.78
N LEU A 113 10.69 -4.17 -20.01
CA LEU A 113 10.41 -5.49 -19.42
C LEU A 113 9.94 -5.33 -17.97
N GLY A 114 8.77 -5.86 -17.63
CA GLY A 114 8.16 -5.82 -16.31
C GLY A 114 8.12 -7.17 -15.58
N ILE A 115 7.48 -7.15 -14.41
CA ILE A 115 7.37 -8.29 -13.49
C ILE A 115 6.69 -9.49 -14.16
N GLY A 116 7.39 -10.63 -14.20
CA GLY A 116 6.94 -11.86 -14.84
C GLY A 116 7.43 -12.04 -16.27
N THR A 117 8.09 -11.06 -16.88
CA THR A 117 8.81 -11.22 -18.14
C THR A 117 10.21 -11.80 -17.87
N ALA A 118 10.71 -12.64 -18.79
CA ALA A 118 11.98 -13.35 -18.69
C ALA A 118 12.82 -13.15 -19.97
N PHE A 119 14.15 -13.18 -19.84
CA PHE A 119 15.06 -12.76 -20.91
C PHE A 119 16.49 -13.30 -20.76
N GLY A 120 17.25 -13.30 -21.85
CA GLY A 120 18.68 -13.60 -21.87
C GLY A 120 19.02 -15.00 -22.40
N GLU A 121 18.08 -15.68 -23.02
CA GLU A 121 18.18 -17.04 -23.57
C GLU A 121 19.22 -17.22 -24.69
N SER A 122 19.78 -16.13 -25.23
CA SER A 122 20.91 -16.15 -26.19
C SER A 122 22.18 -16.88 -25.68
N ILE A 123 22.24 -17.20 -24.38
CA ILE A 123 23.30 -18.05 -23.81
C ILE A 123 23.22 -19.52 -24.23
N LEU A 124 22.09 -19.98 -24.81
CA LEU A 124 21.90 -21.38 -25.20
C LEU A 124 22.74 -21.79 -26.43
N ASP A 125 23.18 -20.85 -27.26
CA ASP A 125 24.14 -21.07 -28.35
C ASP A 125 25.38 -20.14 -28.30
N ASN A 126 25.45 -19.24 -27.31
CA ASN A 126 26.44 -18.18 -27.12
C ASN A 126 26.28 -16.97 -28.07
N THR A 127 25.11 -16.77 -28.67
CA THR A 127 24.82 -15.57 -29.47
C THR A 127 25.03 -14.29 -28.63
N PRO A 128 25.86 -13.32 -29.11
CA PRO A 128 26.08 -12.05 -28.43
C PRO A 128 24.78 -11.28 -28.17
N ARG A 129 24.76 -10.49 -27.10
CA ARG A 129 23.55 -9.80 -26.66
C ARG A 129 23.01 -8.84 -27.73
N HIS A 130 21.78 -9.07 -28.17
CA HIS A 130 21.10 -8.26 -29.19
C HIS A 130 20.83 -6.80 -28.79
N ALA A 131 20.77 -6.55 -27.47
CA ALA A 131 20.41 -5.28 -26.84
C ALA A 131 21.16 -5.09 -25.52
N THR A 132 21.25 -3.84 -25.06
CA THR A 132 21.69 -3.42 -23.72
C THR A 132 20.48 -3.42 -22.78
N ILE A 133 20.60 -4.01 -21.58
CA ILE A 133 19.51 -4.03 -20.59
C ILE A 133 19.89 -3.18 -19.37
N VAL A 134 19.00 -2.24 -18.99
CA VAL A 134 19.23 -1.31 -17.87
C VAL A 134 18.01 -1.26 -16.96
N THR A 135 18.19 -1.42 -15.65
CA THR A 135 17.10 -1.29 -14.65
C THR A 135 16.51 0.14 -14.66
N ARG A 136 15.20 0.26 -14.93
CA ARG A 136 14.47 1.54 -15.01
C ARG A 136 14.11 2.08 -13.61
N GLU A 137 14.02 1.19 -12.64
CA GLU A 137 13.75 1.43 -11.21
C GLU A 137 14.48 0.39 -10.35
N PHE A 138 14.19 0.30 -9.05
CA PHE A 138 14.68 -0.78 -8.19
C PHE A 138 14.10 -2.12 -8.66
N CYS A 139 14.95 -3.14 -8.86
CA CYS A 139 14.56 -4.42 -9.45
C CYS A 139 14.99 -5.60 -8.59
N GLU A 140 14.11 -6.60 -8.50
CA GLU A 140 14.40 -7.93 -7.95
C GLU A 140 14.35 -8.95 -9.09
N LEU A 141 15.41 -9.72 -9.27
CA LEU A 141 15.54 -10.69 -10.37
C LEU A 141 15.84 -12.09 -9.85
N LEU A 142 15.34 -13.10 -10.56
CA LEU A 142 15.87 -14.45 -10.49
C LEU A 142 16.89 -14.62 -11.63
N ARG A 143 18.11 -15.04 -11.29
CA ARG A 143 19.20 -15.35 -12.22
C ARG A 143 19.43 -16.86 -12.28
N ILE A 144 19.68 -17.40 -13.47
CA ILE A 144 20.16 -18.77 -13.67
C ILE A 144 21.41 -18.71 -14.55
N GLU A 145 22.48 -19.41 -14.16
CA GLU A 145 23.74 -19.41 -14.90
C GLU A 145 23.66 -20.30 -16.15
N GLN A 146 24.41 -19.97 -17.20
CA GLN A 146 24.35 -20.62 -18.52
C GLN A 146 24.40 -22.15 -18.48
N LYS A 147 25.28 -22.73 -17.65
CA LYS A 147 25.47 -24.18 -17.51
C LYS A 147 24.19 -24.87 -17.04
N ASP A 148 23.56 -24.32 -16.02
CA ASP A 148 22.36 -24.89 -15.43
C ASP A 148 21.15 -24.60 -16.33
N PHE A 149 21.05 -23.39 -16.88
CA PHE A 149 19.99 -23.04 -17.84
C PHE A 149 20.00 -23.93 -19.10
N ARG A 150 21.19 -24.24 -19.64
CA ARG A 150 21.36 -25.24 -20.71
C ARG A 150 20.82 -26.60 -20.27
N THR A 151 21.20 -27.07 -19.09
CA THR A 151 20.79 -28.36 -18.54
C THR A 151 19.28 -28.42 -18.33
N LEU A 152 18.64 -27.33 -17.88
CA LEU A 152 17.19 -27.22 -17.75
C LEU A 152 16.50 -27.24 -19.13
N TRP A 153 17.03 -26.51 -20.11
CA TRP A 153 16.46 -26.45 -21.46
C TRP A 153 16.57 -27.79 -22.19
N GLU A 154 17.70 -28.49 -22.09
CA GLU A 154 17.90 -29.81 -22.69
C GLU A 154 16.95 -30.87 -22.10
N ASN A 155 16.69 -30.84 -20.78
CA ASN A 155 15.78 -31.78 -20.12
C ASN A 155 14.28 -31.41 -20.22
N TYR A 156 13.94 -30.12 -20.31
CA TYR A 156 12.54 -29.64 -20.24
C TYR A 156 12.11 -28.79 -21.45
N ARG A 157 12.76 -28.96 -22.62
CA ARG A 157 12.55 -28.15 -23.83
C ARG A 157 11.09 -27.92 -24.20
N GLN A 158 10.26 -28.96 -24.12
CA GLN A 158 8.83 -28.90 -24.44
C GLN A 158 8.05 -27.96 -23.50
N CYS A 159 8.39 -27.95 -22.20
CA CYS A 159 7.76 -27.06 -21.21
C CYS A 159 8.26 -25.61 -21.36
N MET A 160 9.50 -25.40 -21.79
CA MET A 160 10.08 -24.06 -22.00
C MET A 160 9.68 -23.42 -23.33
N ALA A 161 9.29 -24.20 -24.34
CA ALA A 161 9.12 -23.73 -25.71
C ALA A 161 8.14 -22.54 -25.85
N GLY A 162 7.09 -22.49 -25.02
CA GLY A 162 6.14 -21.37 -25.01
C GLY A 162 6.67 -20.06 -24.39
N LEU A 163 7.64 -20.14 -23.47
CA LEU A 163 8.25 -18.97 -22.83
C LEU A 163 9.42 -18.40 -23.64
N LEU A 164 10.22 -19.27 -24.28
CA LEU A 164 11.45 -18.85 -24.95
C LEU A 164 11.23 -18.32 -26.37
N VAL A 165 12.11 -17.40 -26.74
CA VAL A 165 12.21 -16.79 -28.07
C VAL A 165 12.78 -17.81 -29.09
N PRO A 166 12.39 -17.78 -30.38
CA PRO A 166 13.05 -18.57 -31.42
C PRO A 166 14.55 -18.23 -31.54
N PRO A 167 15.45 -19.20 -31.82
CA PRO A 167 15.18 -20.60 -32.16
C PRO A 167 15.02 -21.55 -30.94
N TYR A 168 15.08 -21.03 -29.71
CA TYR A 168 15.08 -21.84 -28.49
C TYR A 168 13.68 -22.32 -28.08
N GLY A 169 12.66 -21.51 -28.38
CA GLY A 169 11.23 -21.83 -28.26
C GLY A 169 10.46 -21.62 -29.58
N VAL A 170 9.14 -21.53 -29.50
CA VAL A 170 8.25 -21.32 -30.66
C VAL A 170 8.08 -19.84 -31.02
N MET A 171 7.78 -19.57 -32.28
CA MET A 171 7.54 -18.21 -32.79
C MET A 171 6.13 -17.72 -32.44
N GLU A 172 5.14 -18.59 -32.63
CA GLU A 172 3.76 -18.45 -32.19
C GLU A 172 3.49 -19.59 -31.19
N SER A 173 2.83 -19.29 -30.07
CA SER A 173 2.17 -20.34 -29.29
C SER A 173 0.80 -20.57 -29.89
N GLY A 174 0.58 -21.76 -30.45
CA GLY A 174 -0.68 -22.13 -31.11
C GLY A 174 -1.92 -22.02 -30.22
N PRO A 175 -3.13 -22.07 -30.80
CA PRO A 175 -4.39 -21.71 -30.14
C PRO A 175 -4.58 -22.53 -28.88
N ASN A 176 -4.32 -21.87 -27.75
CA ASN A 176 -4.28 -22.52 -26.45
C ASN A 176 -5.70 -22.62 -25.90
N ALA A 177 -5.99 -23.66 -25.11
CA ALA A 177 -7.29 -23.82 -24.48
C ALA A 177 -7.44 -22.77 -23.35
N ASP A 178 -7.84 -21.55 -23.72
CA ASP A 178 -8.09 -20.43 -22.80
C ASP A 178 -9.39 -20.69 -22.03
N SER A 179 -9.28 -21.67 -21.13
CA SER A 179 -10.37 -22.48 -20.59
C SER A 179 -10.06 -22.95 -19.16
N LYS A 180 -9.02 -22.39 -18.52
CA LYS A 180 -8.86 -22.44 -17.05
C LYS A 180 -10.15 -21.99 -16.36
N TYR A 181 -10.81 -21.00 -16.96
CA TYR A 181 -12.07 -20.46 -16.50
C TYR A 181 -13.26 -21.36 -16.84
N LYS A 182 -13.44 -21.82 -18.09
CA LYS A 182 -14.63 -22.62 -18.46
C LYS A 182 -14.81 -23.88 -17.61
N HIS A 183 -13.74 -24.55 -17.16
CA HIS A 183 -13.89 -25.75 -16.33
C HIS A 183 -14.27 -25.47 -14.86
N LEU A 184 -14.12 -24.22 -14.39
CA LEU A 184 -14.72 -23.73 -13.14
C LEU A 184 -16.13 -23.19 -13.39
N TRP A 185 -16.32 -22.40 -14.45
CA TRP A 185 -17.63 -21.87 -14.82
C TRP A 185 -18.67 -22.97 -15.06
N PHE A 186 -18.39 -24.00 -15.86
CA PHE A 186 -19.37 -25.08 -16.14
C PHE A 186 -19.79 -25.89 -14.90
N ASN A 187 -18.98 -25.90 -13.83
CA ASN A 187 -19.35 -26.53 -12.56
C ASN A 187 -20.05 -25.53 -11.60
N GLY A 188 -19.61 -24.26 -11.59
CA GLY A 188 -20.10 -23.19 -10.71
C GLY A 188 -21.17 -22.27 -11.31
N LEU A 189 -21.76 -22.60 -12.45
CA LEU A 189 -22.87 -21.89 -13.11
C LEU A 189 -24.26 -22.54 -12.95
N PRO A 190 -24.39 -23.87 -12.74
CA PRO A 190 -25.57 -24.53 -12.14
C PRO A 190 -25.86 -24.11 -10.68
N VAL A 191 -25.64 -22.83 -10.41
CA VAL A 191 -25.58 -22.12 -9.12
C VAL A 191 -26.36 -20.81 -9.30
N PHE A 192 -25.99 -20.02 -10.32
CA PHE A 192 -26.62 -18.74 -10.62
C PHE A 192 -28.02 -18.89 -11.19
N CYS A 193 -28.23 -19.77 -12.18
CA CYS A 193 -29.56 -20.04 -12.72
C CYS A 193 -30.54 -20.49 -11.61
N VAL A 194 -30.08 -21.33 -10.69
CA VAL A 194 -30.86 -21.85 -9.55
C VAL A 194 -31.34 -20.76 -8.60
N CYS A 195 -30.45 -19.84 -8.23
CA CYS A 195 -30.73 -18.82 -7.23
C CYS A 195 -31.39 -17.54 -7.81
N VAL A 196 -31.45 -17.41 -9.14
CA VAL A 196 -32.06 -16.27 -9.84
C VAL A 196 -33.44 -16.60 -10.44
N CYS A 197 -33.71 -17.85 -10.85
CA CYS A 197 -34.96 -18.21 -11.55
C CYS A 197 -36.23 -18.28 -10.66
N VAL A 198 -36.68 -17.11 -10.15
CA VAL A 198 -38.05 -16.88 -9.63
C VAL A 198 -38.64 -15.56 -10.16
N CYS A 199 -38.40 -15.22 -11.43
CA CYS A 199 -39.14 -14.18 -12.17
C CYS A 199 -39.60 -14.73 -13.53
N VAL A 200 -40.85 -14.47 -13.93
CA VAL A 200 -41.50 -15.19 -15.03
C VAL A 200 -41.62 -14.36 -16.30
N CYS A 201 -40.70 -14.57 -17.26
CA CYS A 201 -40.99 -14.44 -18.69
C CYS A 201 -39.91 -15.12 -19.56
N ARG A 202 -40.25 -16.25 -20.22
CA ARG A 202 -39.42 -16.94 -21.24
C ARG A 202 -37.92 -17.14 -20.89
N GLN A 203 -37.62 -17.55 -19.66
CA GLN A 203 -36.24 -17.82 -19.18
C GLN A 203 -35.28 -16.65 -19.46
N CYS A 204 -35.77 -15.41 -19.34
CA CYS A 204 -34.96 -14.20 -19.42
C CYS A 204 -35.02 -13.43 -18.10
N CYS A 205 -33.89 -12.89 -17.69
CA CYS A 205 -33.76 -12.00 -16.55
C CYS A 205 -33.66 -10.53 -17.02
N MET A 206 -34.15 -9.59 -16.21
CA MET A 206 -34.02 -8.16 -16.52
C MET A 206 -32.72 -7.60 -15.92
N GLY A 207 -31.97 -6.80 -16.67
CA GLY A 207 -30.65 -6.28 -16.25
C GLY A 207 -30.68 -5.55 -14.89
N MET A 208 -31.70 -4.73 -14.66
CA MET A 208 -31.95 -4.09 -13.36
C MET A 208 -32.21 -5.08 -12.21
N GLU A 209 -32.93 -6.18 -12.44
CA GLU A 209 -33.20 -7.20 -11.41
C GLU A 209 -31.96 -8.03 -11.08
N LEU A 210 -31.13 -8.34 -12.08
CA LEU A 210 -29.83 -8.99 -11.88
C LEU A 210 -28.91 -8.12 -10.99
N VAL A 211 -28.92 -6.80 -11.20
CA VAL A 211 -28.20 -5.84 -10.34
C VAL A 211 -28.79 -5.80 -8.92
N ASP A 212 -30.13 -5.75 -8.78
CA ASP A 212 -30.79 -5.75 -7.47
C ASP A 212 -30.57 -7.06 -6.69
N TRP A 213 -30.56 -8.21 -7.36
CA TRP A 213 -30.25 -9.51 -6.79
C TRP A 213 -28.81 -9.55 -6.25
N LEU A 214 -27.84 -9.11 -7.06
CA LEU A 214 -26.42 -9.11 -6.70
C LEU A 214 -26.13 -8.19 -5.50
N MET A 215 -26.81 -7.03 -5.45
CA MET A 215 -26.75 -6.07 -4.34
C MET A 215 -27.37 -6.60 -3.03
N GLN A 216 -28.24 -7.62 -3.09
CA GLN A 216 -28.89 -8.21 -1.90
C GLN A 216 -28.15 -9.44 -1.36
N HIS A 217 -27.52 -10.25 -2.22
CA HIS A 217 -27.00 -11.57 -1.83
C HIS A 217 -25.57 -11.59 -1.27
N THR A 218 -24.79 -10.50 -1.42
CA THR A 218 -23.41 -10.42 -0.91
C THR A 218 -23.02 -9.03 -0.39
N SER A 219 -22.17 -9.00 0.64
CA SER A 219 -21.57 -7.77 1.18
C SER A 219 -20.27 -7.34 0.48
N CYS A 220 -19.84 -8.02 -0.60
CA CYS A 220 -18.66 -7.60 -1.38
C CYS A 220 -18.99 -6.62 -2.52
N VAL A 221 -20.27 -6.34 -2.76
CA VAL A 221 -20.75 -5.38 -3.76
C VAL A 221 -21.19 -4.09 -3.08
N HIS A 222 -20.66 -2.96 -3.52
CA HIS A 222 -20.86 -1.67 -2.88
C HIS A 222 -21.66 -0.67 -3.74
N SER A 223 -21.85 -0.92 -5.04
CA SER A 223 -22.63 -0.06 -5.93
C SER A 223 -23.21 -0.83 -7.14
N ARG A 224 -24.27 -0.27 -7.75
CA ARG A 224 -24.84 -0.79 -9.01
C ARG A 224 -23.81 -0.80 -10.15
N VAL A 225 -22.91 0.18 -10.18
CA VAL A 225 -21.77 0.25 -11.13
C VAL A 225 -20.81 -0.94 -10.96
N GLN A 226 -20.53 -1.36 -9.73
CA GLN A 226 -19.74 -2.58 -9.49
C GLN A 226 -20.48 -3.83 -9.95
N ALA A 227 -21.80 -3.91 -9.71
CA ALA A 227 -22.63 -5.01 -10.18
C ALA A 227 -22.66 -5.11 -11.72
N VAL A 228 -22.78 -4.00 -12.43
CA VAL A 228 -22.68 -3.94 -13.91
C VAL A 228 -21.35 -4.53 -14.40
N GLY A 229 -20.23 -4.18 -13.76
CA GLY A 229 -18.93 -4.75 -14.11
C GLY A 229 -18.85 -6.26 -13.87
N MET A 230 -19.45 -6.76 -12.79
CA MET A 230 -19.52 -8.19 -12.50
C MET A 230 -20.40 -8.95 -13.50
N TRP A 231 -21.53 -8.40 -13.93
CA TRP A 231 -22.38 -9.01 -14.95
C TRP A 231 -21.78 -8.93 -16.37
N GLN A 232 -21.03 -7.87 -16.68
CA GLN A 232 -20.30 -7.73 -17.95
C GLN A 232 -19.29 -8.87 -18.19
N VAL A 233 -18.69 -9.43 -17.13
CA VAL A 233 -17.80 -10.61 -17.23
C VAL A 233 -18.52 -11.81 -17.84
N LEU A 234 -19.73 -12.09 -17.34
CA LEU A 234 -20.53 -13.24 -17.79
C LEU A 234 -21.06 -13.03 -19.22
N LEU A 235 -21.23 -11.78 -19.65
CA LEU A 235 -21.58 -11.44 -21.02
C LEU A 235 -20.37 -11.57 -21.97
N GLU A 236 -19.18 -11.08 -21.58
CA GLU A 236 -17.96 -11.21 -22.40
C GLU A 236 -17.50 -12.67 -22.57
N GLU A 237 -17.72 -13.54 -21.59
CA GLU A 237 -17.42 -14.98 -21.68
C GLU A 237 -18.52 -15.81 -22.39
N GLY A 238 -19.63 -15.18 -22.81
CA GLY A 238 -20.74 -15.86 -23.51
C GLY A 238 -21.61 -16.75 -22.62
N VAL A 239 -21.66 -16.46 -21.32
CA VAL A 239 -22.44 -17.18 -20.30
C VAL A 239 -23.82 -16.52 -20.08
N LEU A 240 -23.90 -15.19 -20.23
CA LEU A 240 -25.10 -14.39 -20.07
C LEU A 240 -25.31 -13.50 -21.31
N ASN A 241 -26.11 -13.98 -22.25
CA ASN A 241 -26.29 -13.35 -23.55
C ASN A 241 -27.42 -12.30 -23.50
N HIS A 242 -27.20 -11.10 -24.05
CA HIS A 242 -28.32 -10.17 -24.31
C HIS A 242 -29.22 -10.74 -25.41
N VAL A 243 -30.54 -10.63 -25.27
CA VAL A 243 -31.49 -11.23 -26.24
C VAL A 243 -31.29 -10.67 -27.65
N ASP A 244 -30.95 -9.39 -27.78
CA ASP A 244 -30.65 -8.73 -29.07
C ASP A 244 -29.14 -8.66 -29.39
N GLN A 245 -28.31 -9.48 -28.74
CA GLN A 245 -26.85 -9.58 -28.99
C GLN A 245 -26.05 -8.28 -28.80
N GLU A 246 -26.41 -7.46 -27.79
CA GLU A 246 -25.56 -6.34 -27.35
C GLU A 246 -24.33 -6.85 -26.60
N LEU A 247 -23.17 -6.23 -26.88
CA LEU A 247 -21.87 -6.55 -26.27
C LEU A 247 -21.63 -5.87 -24.90
N SER A 248 -22.64 -5.19 -24.35
CA SER A 248 -22.55 -4.45 -23.08
C SER A 248 -23.73 -4.71 -22.16
N PHE A 249 -23.44 -5.14 -20.94
CA PHE A 249 -24.43 -5.27 -19.88
C PHE A 249 -24.87 -3.88 -19.37
N GLN A 250 -26.18 -3.68 -19.20
CA GLN A 250 -26.73 -2.39 -18.78
C GLN A 250 -27.72 -2.56 -17.62
N ASP A 251 -27.59 -1.72 -16.59
CA ASP A 251 -28.53 -1.58 -15.47
C ASP A 251 -29.82 -0.87 -15.94
N LYS A 252 -30.61 -1.59 -16.73
CA LYS A 252 -31.79 -1.09 -17.46
C LYS A 252 -32.86 -2.19 -17.57
N TYR A 253 -34.00 -1.79 -18.12
CA TYR A 253 -35.06 -2.69 -18.60
C TYR A 253 -34.67 -3.35 -19.94
N LEU A 254 -33.59 -4.15 -19.91
CA LEU A 254 -33.08 -4.97 -21.02
C LEU A 254 -33.09 -6.45 -20.58
N PHE A 255 -33.21 -7.36 -21.55
CA PHE A 255 -33.38 -8.80 -21.29
C PHE A 255 -32.11 -9.58 -21.59
N TYR A 256 -31.70 -10.41 -20.63
CA TYR A 256 -30.53 -11.29 -20.72
C TYR A 256 -30.94 -12.74 -20.42
N ARG A 257 -30.24 -13.71 -20.99
CA ARG A 257 -30.49 -15.16 -20.82
C ARG A 257 -29.19 -15.89 -20.49
N PHE A 258 -29.24 -16.84 -19.57
CA PHE A 258 -28.09 -17.73 -19.29
C PHE A 258 -27.93 -18.81 -20.36
N LEU A 259 -26.71 -19.27 -20.60
CA LEU A 259 -26.41 -20.27 -21.63
C LEU A 259 -27.23 -21.57 -21.47
N ASP A 260 -27.46 -22.02 -20.23
CA ASP A 260 -28.25 -23.23 -19.94
C ASP A 260 -29.73 -23.06 -20.33
N ASP A 261 -30.25 -21.84 -20.17
CA ASP A 261 -31.61 -21.41 -20.51
C ASP A 261 -31.83 -21.22 -22.03
N GLU A 262 -30.82 -21.39 -22.89
CA GLU A 262 -31.01 -21.42 -24.35
C GLU A 262 -31.68 -22.70 -24.87
N THR A 263 -31.86 -23.72 -24.01
CA THR A 263 -32.55 -24.97 -24.35
C THR A 263 -33.99 -25.00 -23.82
N GLU A 264 -34.96 -25.38 -24.67
CA GLU A 264 -36.40 -25.37 -24.32
C GLU A 264 -36.76 -26.40 -23.22
N ASP A 265 -35.95 -27.44 -23.05
CA ASP A 265 -36.09 -28.50 -22.03
C ASP A 265 -35.01 -28.41 -20.92
N ALA A 266 -34.59 -27.18 -20.55
CA ALA A 266 -33.58 -26.96 -19.51
C ALA A 266 -33.97 -27.66 -18.17
N PRO A 267 -33.14 -28.57 -17.62
CA PRO A 267 -33.52 -29.37 -16.46
C PRO A 267 -33.53 -28.56 -15.16
N LEU A 268 -34.49 -28.86 -14.28
CA LEU A 268 -34.54 -28.23 -12.96
C LEU A 268 -33.37 -28.71 -12.06
N PRO A 269 -32.67 -27.81 -11.36
CA PRO A 269 -31.52 -28.14 -10.52
C PRO A 269 -31.85 -29.12 -9.39
N THR A 270 -30.97 -30.09 -9.17
CA THR A 270 -31.06 -31.09 -8.11
C THR A 270 -30.76 -30.52 -6.73
N GLU A 271 -31.09 -31.28 -5.68
CA GLU A 271 -30.76 -30.91 -4.29
C GLU A 271 -29.25 -31.03 -3.97
N GLU A 272 -28.47 -31.73 -4.80
CA GLU A 272 -27.01 -31.81 -4.65
C GLU A 272 -26.34 -30.57 -5.27
N GLU A 273 -26.73 -30.20 -6.51
CA GLU A 273 -26.28 -28.96 -7.16
C GLU A 273 -26.68 -27.71 -6.37
N LYS A 274 -27.90 -27.65 -5.81
CA LYS A 274 -28.32 -26.57 -4.88
C LYS A 274 -27.40 -26.44 -3.67
N LYS A 275 -26.88 -27.55 -3.16
CA LYS A 275 -26.02 -27.58 -1.98
C LYS A 275 -24.58 -27.20 -2.33
N GLU A 276 -24.09 -27.62 -3.49
CA GLU A 276 -22.79 -27.19 -4.03
C GLU A 276 -22.82 -25.68 -4.33
N SER A 277 -23.89 -25.20 -4.97
CA SER A 277 -24.24 -23.79 -5.15
C SER A 277 -24.16 -22.96 -3.87
N ASP A 278 -24.86 -23.37 -2.81
CA ASP A 278 -24.87 -22.68 -1.51
C ASP A 278 -23.49 -22.66 -0.81
N GLU A 279 -22.59 -23.59 -1.18
CA GLU A 279 -21.22 -23.67 -0.66
C GLU A 279 -20.21 -22.87 -1.51
N GLU A 280 -20.34 -22.81 -2.84
CA GLU A 280 -19.41 -22.09 -3.75
C GLU A 280 -19.76 -20.61 -4.02
N LEU A 281 -21.04 -20.21 -3.94
CA LEU A 281 -21.53 -18.89 -4.39
C LEU A 281 -20.72 -17.69 -3.86
N GLN A 282 -20.25 -17.76 -2.62
CA GLN A 282 -19.50 -16.66 -1.99
C GLN A 282 -18.08 -16.47 -2.58
N ASP A 283 -17.45 -17.54 -3.06
CA ASP A 283 -16.14 -17.51 -3.72
C ASP A 283 -16.30 -17.11 -5.19
N THR A 284 -17.35 -17.55 -5.88
CA THR A 284 -17.69 -17.09 -7.25
C THR A 284 -18.01 -15.59 -7.27
N LEU A 285 -18.74 -15.08 -6.27
CA LEU A 285 -19.00 -13.64 -6.13
C LEU A 285 -17.73 -12.85 -5.76
N LEU A 286 -16.78 -13.43 -5.03
CA LEU A 286 -15.46 -12.83 -4.81
C LEU A 286 -14.67 -12.74 -6.12
N LEU A 287 -14.57 -13.83 -6.87
CA LEU A 287 -13.89 -13.89 -8.16
C LEU A 287 -14.46 -12.85 -9.13
N LEU A 288 -15.78 -12.82 -9.32
CA LEU A 288 -16.46 -11.81 -10.14
C LEU A 288 -16.13 -10.39 -9.68
N SER A 289 -16.06 -10.13 -8.37
CA SER A 289 -15.73 -8.79 -7.84
C SER A 289 -14.28 -8.35 -8.09
N GLN A 290 -13.37 -9.29 -8.36
CA GLN A 290 -11.96 -9.02 -8.67
C GLN A 290 -11.74 -8.70 -10.16
N ILE A 291 -12.37 -9.47 -11.06
CA ILE A 291 -12.24 -9.35 -12.53
C ILE A 291 -13.28 -8.43 -13.18
N GLY A 292 -14.39 -8.16 -12.48
CA GLY A 292 -15.49 -7.31 -12.93
C GLY A 292 -15.10 -5.89 -13.36
N PRO A 293 -14.22 -5.16 -12.65
CA PRO A 293 -13.84 -3.82 -13.08
C PRO A 293 -12.96 -3.81 -14.34
N ASP A 294 -12.20 -4.88 -14.62
CA ASP A 294 -11.43 -5.01 -15.86
C ASP A 294 -12.35 -5.24 -17.08
N ALA A 295 -13.46 -5.94 -16.90
CA ALA A 295 -14.52 -6.06 -17.91
C ALA A 295 -15.27 -4.71 -18.08
N HIS A 296 -15.59 -4.04 -16.97
CA HIS A 296 -16.18 -2.70 -17.01
C HIS A 296 -15.28 -1.69 -17.75
N LEU A 297 -13.95 -1.77 -17.55
CA LEU A 297 -12.96 -0.96 -18.26
C LEU A 297 -13.02 -1.20 -19.77
N ARG A 298 -13.01 -2.47 -20.22
CA ARG A 298 -13.12 -2.82 -21.66
C ARG A 298 -14.42 -2.30 -22.26
N MET A 299 -15.54 -2.53 -21.58
CA MET A 299 -16.86 -2.05 -21.99
C MET A 299 -16.88 -0.52 -22.16
N ILE A 300 -16.31 0.25 -21.22
CA ILE A 300 -16.26 1.72 -21.32
C ILE A 300 -15.28 2.18 -22.40
N LEU A 301 -14.11 1.57 -22.52
CA LEU A 301 -13.10 1.98 -23.50
C LEU A 301 -13.50 1.66 -24.95
N SER A 302 -14.48 0.78 -25.17
CA SER A 302 -15.14 0.61 -26.48
C SER A 302 -15.84 1.89 -26.96
N LYS A 303 -16.23 2.79 -26.05
CA LYS A 303 -16.78 4.11 -26.38
C LYS A 303 -15.68 5.01 -26.92
N GLN A 304 -16.01 5.76 -27.98
CA GLN A 304 -15.12 6.78 -28.54
C GLN A 304 -14.74 7.82 -27.47
N PRO A 305 -13.49 8.35 -27.47
CA PRO A 305 -13.01 9.34 -26.50
C PRO A 305 -14.00 10.47 -26.17
N GLY A 306 -14.58 11.10 -27.20
CA GLY A 306 -15.55 12.21 -27.05
C GLY A 306 -16.98 11.82 -26.63
N GLN A 307 -17.26 10.53 -26.41
CA GLN A 307 -18.58 10.02 -25.99
C GLN A 307 -18.61 9.55 -24.52
N ARG A 308 -17.49 9.63 -23.80
CA ARG A 308 -17.36 9.16 -22.41
C ARG A 308 -17.99 10.16 -21.45
N THR A 309 -18.82 9.68 -20.53
CA THR A 309 -19.41 10.49 -19.44
C THR A 309 -18.35 10.88 -18.40
N VAL A 310 -18.71 11.71 -17.42
CA VAL A 310 -17.81 12.01 -16.28
C VAL A 310 -17.54 10.72 -15.49
N ASP A 311 -18.56 9.90 -15.27
CA ASP A 311 -18.49 8.64 -14.55
C ASP A 311 -17.61 7.61 -15.30
N ASP A 312 -17.73 7.54 -16.63
CA ASP A 312 -16.86 6.71 -17.49
C ASP A 312 -15.38 7.06 -17.28
N LEU A 313 -15.06 8.36 -17.24
CA LEU A 313 -13.69 8.85 -17.06
C LEU A 313 -13.16 8.59 -15.64
N GLU A 314 -14.02 8.64 -14.62
CA GLU A 314 -13.64 8.31 -13.25
C GLU A 314 -13.38 6.80 -13.09
N ILE A 315 -14.23 5.94 -13.67
CA ILE A 315 -14.02 4.48 -13.68
C ILE A 315 -12.72 4.13 -14.41
N ILE A 316 -12.48 4.66 -15.62
CA ILE A 316 -11.21 4.43 -16.32
C ILE A 316 -10.04 4.88 -15.44
N TYR A 317 -10.11 6.08 -14.86
CA TYR A 317 -9.04 6.63 -14.01
C TYR A 317 -8.73 5.76 -12.78
N GLU A 318 -9.74 5.20 -12.10
CA GLU A 318 -9.51 4.26 -10.98
C GLU A 318 -8.68 3.04 -11.43
N GLU A 319 -8.97 2.50 -12.61
CA GLU A 319 -8.25 1.34 -13.16
C GLU A 319 -6.82 1.69 -13.59
N LEU A 320 -6.58 2.90 -14.11
CA LEU A 320 -5.23 3.36 -14.46
C LEU A 320 -4.28 3.45 -13.25
N LEU A 321 -4.81 3.48 -12.02
CA LEU A 321 -4.01 3.40 -10.79
C LEU A 321 -3.46 2.00 -10.51
N HIS A 322 -3.96 0.97 -11.21
CA HIS A 322 -3.53 -0.43 -11.04
C HIS A 322 -2.62 -0.92 -12.18
N ILE A 323 -2.57 -0.22 -13.31
CA ILE A 323 -1.71 -0.55 -14.45
C ILE A 323 -0.26 -0.15 -14.18
N LYS A 324 0.64 -1.14 -14.04
CA LYS A 324 2.08 -0.93 -13.71
C LYS A 324 2.79 0.01 -14.68
N ALA A 325 2.57 -0.11 -15.99
CA ALA A 325 3.16 0.78 -16.99
C ALA A 325 2.84 2.28 -16.76
N LEU A 326 1.68 2.58 -16.15
CA LEU A 326 1.24 3.95 -15.85
C LEU A 326 1.66 4.44 -14.47
N SER A 327 2.24 3.58 -13.61
CA SER A 327 2.54 3.89 -12.19
C SER A 327 3.25 5.23 -12.01
N HIS A 328 4.33 5.43 -12.76
CA HIS A 328 5.24 6.57 -12.78
C HIS A 328 4.65 7.90 -13.32
N LEU A 329 3.42 7.91 -13.83
CA LEU A 329 2.78 9.11 -14.38
C LEU A 329 2.01 9.89 -13.29
N SER A 330 1.95 11.22 -13.41
CA SER A 330 1.21 12.05 -12.45
C SER A 330 -0.29 11.80 -12.48
N THR A 331 -0.97 12.22 -11.41
CA THR A 331 -2.44 12.16 -11.29
C THR A 331 -3.14 12.85 -12.49
N THR A 332 -2.63 14.01 -12.92
CA THR A 332 -3.18 14.77 -14.05
C THR A 332 -2.99 14.05 -15.38
N VAL A 333 -1.80 13.48 -15.62
CA VAL A 333 -1.54 12.67 -16.84
C VAL A 333 -2.49 11.48 -16.89
N LYS A 334 -2.70 10.76 -15.79
CA LYS A 334 -3.67 9.64 -15.72
C LYS A 334 -5.11 10.09 -16.01
N ARG A 335 -5.52 11.27 -15.53
CA ARG A 335 -6.87 11.81 -15.77
C ARG A 335 -7.10 12.26 -17.21
N GLU A 336 -6.11 12.88 -17.86
CA GLU A 336 -6.24 13.21 -19.29
C GLU A 336 -6.08 11.95 -20.17
N LEU A 337 -5.27 10.95 -19.76
CA LEU A 337 -5.19 9.64 -20.42
C LEU A 337 -6.54 8.91 -20.43
N ALA A 338 -7.31 8.91 -19.33
CA ALA A 338 -8.65 8.34 -19.31
C ALA A 338 -9.57 8.93 -20.41
N GLY A 339 -9.36 10.20 -20.75
CA GLY A 339 -10.06 10.90 -21.83
C GLY A 339 -9.67 10.52 -23.26
N VAL A 340 -8.54 9.82 -23.47
CA VAL A 340 -8.00 9.55 -24.83
C VAL A 340 -7.65 8.08 -25.10
N LEU A 341 -7.44 7.26 -24.07
CA LEU A 341 -7.02 5.86 -24.23
C LEU A 341 -8.01 5.09 -25.11
N ILE A 342 -7.49 4.43 -26.16
CA ILE A 342 -8.26 3.55 -27.04
C ILE A 342 -8.00 2.11 -26.61
N PHE A 343 -9.05 1.29 -26.52
CA PHE A 343 -8.90 -0.16 -26.40
C PHE A 343 -8.81 -0.78 -27.79
N GLU A 344 -7.78 -1.60 -28.01
CA GLU A 344 -7.54 -2.27 -29.28
C GLU A 344 -7.33 -3.77 -29.03
N SER A 345 -8.01 -4.62 -29.80
CA SER A 345 -7.93 -6.08 -29.65
C SER A 345 -7.74 -6.78 -30.98
N HIS A 346 -6.98 -7.87 -30.96
CA HIS A 346 -6.55 -8.60 -32.15
C HIS A 346 -6.68 -10.09 -31.90
N ALA A 347 -7.48 -10.77 -32.72
CA ALA A 347 -7.89 -12.14 -32.47
C ALA A 347 -6.80 -13.19 -32.72
N LYS A 348 -5.80 -12.92 -33.57
CA LYS A 348 -4.86 -13.94 -34.09
C LYS A 348 -3.39 -13.67 -33.77
N ALA A 349 -2.68 -14.71 -33.38
CA ALA A 349 -1.22 -14.77 -33.42
C ALA A 349 -0.67 -14.48 -34.85
N GLY A 350 0.59 -14.08 -34.96
CA GLY A 350 1.23 -13.73 -36.23
C GLY A 350 0.81 -12.38 -36.83
N THR A 351 -0.24 -11.75 -36.30
CA THR A 351 -0.68 -10.39 -36.72
C THR A 351 0.43 -9.37 -36.46
N VAL A 352 0.81 -8.61 -37.48
CA VAL A 352 1.78 -7.51 -37.38
C VAL A 352 1.06 -6.23 -36.98
N LEU A 353 1.52 -5.58 -35.91
CA LEU A 353 0.91 -4.35 -35.36
C LEU A 353 1.50 -3.07 -35.98
N PHE A 354 2.81 -3.10 -36.26
CA PHE A 354 3.55 -2.14 -37.11
C PHE A 354 4.92 -2.71 -37.47
N ASN A 355 5.56 -2.17 -38.51
CA ASN A 355 6.87 -2.59 -39.01
C ASN A 355 8.00 -1.62 -38.64
N GLN A 356 9.24 -2.13 -38.53
CA GLN A 356 10.45 -1.33 -38.48
C GLN A 356 10.55 -0.46 -39.75
N GLY A 357 10.81 0.84 -39.57
CA GLY A 357 10.86 1.85 -40.63
C GLY A 357 9.56 2.64 -40.85
N GLU A 358 8.43 2.24 -40.27
CA GLU A 358 7.18 3.01 -40.33
C GLU A 358 7.19 4.25 -39.41
N GLU A 359 6.22 5.17 -39.54
CA GLU A 359 6.11 6.33 -38.65
C GLU A 359 5.65 5.94 -37.23
N GLY A 360 6.11 6.68 -36.23
CA GLY A 360 5.60 6.63 -34.86
C GLY A 360 4.17 7.18 -34.71
N THR A 361 3.16 6.36 -34.99
CA THR A 361 1.73 6.75 -34.87
C THR A 361 1.16 6.68 -33.45
N SER A 362 1.51 5.65 -32.68
CA SER A 362 0.92 5.37 -31.35
C SER A 362 1.88 4.71 -30.36
N TRP A 363 1.58 4.85 -29.06
CA TRP A 363 2.18 4.15 -27.92
C TRP A 363 1.19 3.09 -27.40
N TYR A 364 1.71 1.94 -26.97
CA TYR A 364 0.90 0.77 -26.59
C TYR A 364 1.30 0.19 -25.24
N ILE A 365 0.32 -0.35 -24.51
CA ILE A 365 0.46 -1.10 -23.25
C ILE A 365 -0.33 -2.41 -23.37
N ILE A 366 0.25 -3.53 -22.97
CA ILE A 366 -0.39 -4.85 -23.10
C ILE A 366 -1.33 -5.12 -21.93
N LEU A 367 -2.62 -5.39 -22.21
CA LEU A 367 -3.64 -5.82 -21.23
C LEU A 367 -3.90 -7.33 -21.24
N LYS A 368 -3.77 -7.99 -22.40
CA LYS A 368 -3.86 -9.46 -22.52
C LYS A 368 -2.92 -9.95 -23.62
N GLY A 369 -2.36 -11.13 -23.42
CA GLY A 369 -1.50 -11.82 -24.38
C GLY A 369 -0.04 -11.38 -24.32
N SER A 370 0.67 -11.59 -25.43
CA SER A 370 2.10 -11.33 -25.59
C SER A 370 2.48 -11.04 -27.04
N ILE A 371 3.57 -10.29 -27.23
CA ILE A 371 4.09 -9.90 -28.55
C ILE A 371 5.59 -10.18 -28.66
N ASN A 372 6.06 -10.43 -29.88
CA ASN A 372 7.46 -10.55 -30.24
C ASN A 372 7.97 -9.21 -30.78
N VAL A 373 9.11 -8.72 -30.29
CA VAL A 373 9.79 -7.51 -30.79
C VAL A 373 10.85 -7.94 -31.79
N VAL A 374 10.70 -7.54 -33.06
CA VAL A 374 11.51 -8.03 -34.18
C VAL A 374 12.35 -6.91 -34.78
N ILE A 375 13.64 -7.14 -35.00
CA ILE A 375 14.53 -6.19 -35.68
C ILE A 375 15.17 -6.88 -36.88
N TYR A 376 15.15 -6.23 -38.05
CA TYR A 376 15.75 -6.75 -39.27
C TYR A 376 17.24 -7.06 -39.08
N GLY A 377 17.69 -8.23 -39.54
CA GLY A 377 19.06 -8.72 -39.33
C GLY A 377 19.35 -9.27 -37.93
N LYS A 378 18.51 -9.02 -36.91
CA LYS A 378 18.63 -9.59 -35.56
C LYS A 378 17.57 -10.65 -35.23
N GLY A 379 16.45 -10.68 -35.95
CA GLY A 379 15.32 -11.57 -35.64
C GLY A 379 14.52 -11.06 -34.44
N VAL A 380 13.95 -11.98 -33.65
CA VAL A 380 13.22 -11.61 -32.43
C VAL A 380 14.22 -11.27 -31.32
N VAL A 381 14.16 -10.04 -30.80
CA VAL A 381 15.09 -9.50 -29.79
C VAL A 381 14.62 -9.79 -28.37
N CYS A 382 13.30 -9.78 -28.14
CA CYS A 382 12.64 -10.15 -26.89
C CYS A 382 11.14 -10.38 -27.11
N THR A 383 10.46 -10.93 -26.10
CA THR A 383 8.99 -11.06 -26.03
C THR A 383 8.46 -10.23 -24.86
N LEU A 384 7.40 -9.46 -25.09
CA LEU A 384 6.70 -8.66 -24.07
C LEU A 384 5.36 -9.30 -23.70
N HIS A 385 4.92 -9.08 -22.47
CA HIS A 385 3.70 -9.66 -21.91
C HIS A 385 2.79 -8.59 -21.28
N GLU A 386 1.58 -8.98 -20.86
CA GLU A 386 0.68 -8.17 -20.03
C GLU A 386 1.41 -7.33 -18.96
N GLY A 387 1.20 -6.02 -18.99
CA GLY A 387 1.83 -5.03 -18.12
C GLY A 387 3.05 -4.32 -18.72
N ASP A 388 3.64 -4.83 -19.80
CA ASP A 388 4.75 -4.21 -20.52
C ASP A 388 4.27 -3.08 -21.47
N ASP A 389 5.17 -2.14 -21.81
CA ASP A 389 4.91 -0.96 -22.65
C ASP A 389 5.90 -0.81 -23.81
N PHE A 390 5.43 -0.40 -24.99
CA PHE A 390 6.25 -0.34 -26.21
C PHE A 390 5.81 0.75 -27.21
N GLY A 391 6.72 1.13 -28.10
CA GLY A 391 6.46 2.08 -29.20
C GLY A 391 6.58 3.57 -28.84
N LYS A 392 6.79 3.90 -27.55
CA LYS A 392 6.89 5.29 -27.03
C LYS A 392 7.93 6.15 -27.74
N LEU A 393 9.12 5.59 -28.02
CA LEU A 393 10.28 6.29 -28.57
C LEU A 393 9.97 7.13 -29.82
N ALA A 394 9.24 6.53 -30.75
CA ALA A 394 8.94 7.13 -32.05
C ALA A 394 8.01 8.36 -31.95
N LEU A 395 7.21 8.47 -30.87
CA LEU A 395 6.38 9.65 -30.60
C LEU A 395 7.18 10.84 -30.07
N VAL A 396 8.26 10.56 -29.33
CA VAL A 396 9.07 11.56 -28.61
C VAL A 396 10.14 12.16 -29.52
N ASN A 397 10.78 11.32 -30.34
CA ASN A 397 11.91 11.72 -31.18
C ASN A 397 11.51 12.07 -32.63
N ASP A 398 10.22 11.99 -32.96
CA ASP A 398 9.67 12.11 -34.33
C ASP A 398 10.40 11.25 -35.36
N ALA A 399 10.73 10.01 -34.95
CA ALA A 399 11.62 9.09 -35.66
C ALA A 399 10.89 7.81 -36.09
N PRO A 400 11.37 7.10 -37.13
CA PRO A 400 10.81 5.82 -37.54
C PRO A 400 10.82 4.75 -36.44
N ARG A 401 9.93 3.74 -36.56
CA ARG A 401 9.91 2.57 -35.70
C ARG A 401 11.25 1.81 -35.79
N ALA A 402 11.93 1.65 -34.66
CA ALA A 402 13.21 0.89 -34.57
C ALA A 402 13.04 -0.64 -34.52
N ALA A 403 11.80 -1.14 -34.49
CA ALA A 403 11.46 -2.56 -34.48
C ALA A 403 10.05 -2.80 -35.04
N SER A 404 9.80 -3.98 -35.62
CA SER A 404 8.45 -4.48 -35.90
C SER A 404 7.85 -5.16 -34.67
N ILE A 405 6.53 -5.12 -34.52
CA ILE A 405 5.80 -5.78 -33.44
C ILE A 405 4.84 -6.81 -34.03
N VAL A 406 4.92 -8.05 -33.56
CA VAL A 406 4.13 -9.19 -34.07
C VAL A 406 3.50 -9.95 -32.90
N LEU A 407 2.21 -10.30 -32.98
CA LEU A 407 1.52 -11.04 -31.93
C LEU A 407 2.06 -12.47 -31.78
N ARG A 408 2.25 -12.91 -30.53
CA ARG A 408 2.79 -14.24 -30.19
C ARG A 408 1.69 -15.27 -29.87
N GLU A 409 0.55 -14.81 -29.35
CA GLU A 409 -0.61 -15.63 -29.02
C GLU A 409 -1.93 -14.95 -29.47
N ASP A 410 -3.00 -15.75 -29.54
CA ASP A 410 -4.33 -15.28 -29.95
C ASP A 410 -4.98 -14.36 -28.91
N ASN A 411 -5.98 -13.57 -29.34
CA ASN A 411 -6.79 -12.70 -28.49
C ASN A 411 -5.98 -11.71 -27.61
N CYS A 412 -4.94 -11.09 -28.18
CA CYS A 412 -4.20 -10.03 -27.49
C CYS A 412 -5.07 -8.76 -27.34
N HIS A 413 -4.85 -8.02 -26.26
CA HIS A 413 -5.57 -6.77 -25.96
C HIS A 413 -4.56 -5.68 -25.55
N PHE A 414 -4.78 -4.46 -26.01
CA PHE A 414 -3.89 -3.33 -25.80
C PHE A 414 -4.66 -2.08 -25.39
N LEU A 415 -4.02 -1.23 -24.59
CA LEU A 415 -4.34 0.19 -24.54
C LEU A 415 -3.44 0.94 -25.51
N ARG A 416 -4.02 1.86 -26.28
CA ARG A 416 -3.33 2.70 -27.26
C ARG A 416 -3.51 4.19 -26.94
N VAL A 417 -2.46 4.97 -27.16
CA VAL A 417 -2.48 6.44 -27.16
C VAL A 417 -1.82 6.94 -28.45
N ASP A 418 -2.52 7.78 -29.20
CA ASP A 418 -2.06 8.27 -30.50
C ASP A 418 -1.18 9.52 -30.39
N LYS A 419 -0.30 9.74 -31.38
CA LYS A 419 0.73 10.79 -31.42
C LYS A 419 0.18 12.18 -31.10
N GLU A 420 -1.00 12.52 -31.60
CA GLU A 420 -1.65 13.81 -31.37
C GLU A 420 -2.10 13.99 -29.92
N ASP A 421 -2.77 12.98 -29.34
CA ASP A 421 -3.22 12.98 -27.94
C ASP A 421 -2.03 12.93 -26.97
N PHE A 422 -1.03 12.09 -27.23
CA PHE A 422 0.20 11.99 -26.45
C PHE A 422 0.91 13.35 -26.38
N ASN A 423 1.11 13.99 -27.53
CA ASN A 423 1.74 15.31 -27.59
C ASN A 423 0.82 16.44 -27.10
N ARG A 424 -0.51 16.30 -27.18
CA ARG A 424 -1.44 17.24 -26.52
C ARG A 424 -1.33 17.15 -25.01
N ILE A 425 -1.34 15.95 -24.42
CA ILE A 425 -1.24 15.77 -22.96
C ILE A 425 0.08 16.36 -22.43
N LEU A 426 1.21 16.15 -23.12
CA LEU A 426 2.48 16.76 -22.72
C LEU A 426 2.44 18.30 -22.78
N ARG A 427 1.88 18.89 -23.85
CA ARG A 427 1.70 20.35 -23.95
C ARG A 427 0.72 20.89 -22.91
N ASP A 428 -0.40 20.21 -22.67
CA ASP A 428 -1.42 20.60 -21.71
C ASP A 428 -0.89 20.55 -20.28
N VAL A 429 -0.05 19.58 -19.92
CA VAL A 429 0.57 19.49 -18.60
C VAL A 429 1.54 20.65 -18.37
N GLU A 430 2.46 20.93 -19.30
CA GLU A 430 3.37 22.07 -19.14
C GLU A 430 2.62 23.42 -19.19
N ALA A 431 1.58 23.55 -20.04
CA ALA A 431 0.74 24.76 -20.10
C ALA A 431 -0.22 24.94 -18.90
N ASN A 432 -0.41 23.91 -18.07
CA ASN A 432 -1.07 24.01 -16.77
C ASN A 432 -0.05 24.04 -15.60
N THR A 433 1.25 23.98 -15.88
CA THR A 433 2.33 24.13 -14.92
C THR A 433 2.84 25.57 -14.90
N VAL A 434 3.04 26.13 -13.71
CA VAL A 434 3.63 27.46 -13.52
C VAL A 434 4.88 27.30 -12.67
N ARG A 435 6.04 27.63 -13.25
CA ARG A 435 7.34 27.62 -12.60
C ARG A 435 7.72 29.06 -12.24
N LEU A 436 7.83 29.35 -10.95
CA LEU A 436 8.47 30.59 -10.48
C LEU A 436 9.97 30.33 -10.39
N LYS A 437 10.76 31.26 -10.93
CA LYS A 437 12.22 31.20 -10.96
C LYS A 437 12.86 32.37 -10.25
N GLU A 438 13.91 32.08 -9.49
CA GLU A 438 14.82 33.08 -8.91
C GLU A 438 16.25 32.66 -9.27
N HIS A 439 17.05 33.59 -9.81
CA HIS A 439 18.41 33.29 -10.32
C HIS A 439 18.47 32.12 -11.34
N GLU A 440 17.49 32.08 -12.26
CA GLU A 440 17.30 31.07 -13.32
C GLU A 440 16.93 29.64 -12.87
N GLU A 441 17.06 29.32 -11.59
CA GLU A 441 16.60 28.05 -10.98
C GLU A 441 15.09 28.07 -10.70
N ASP A 442 14.40 26.92 -10.83
CA ASP A 442 13.01 26.77 -10.36
C ASP A 442 12.99 26.85 -8.82
N VAL A 443 12.13 27.69 -8.22
CA VAL A 443 11.97 27.81 -6.76
C VAL A 443 10.57 27.47 -6.24
N LEU A 444 9.55 27.51 -7.10
CA LEU A 444 8.20 27.05 -6.80
C LEU A 444 7.53 26.54 -8.09
N VAL A 445 6.99 25.33 -8.05
CA VAL A 445 6.24 24.71 -9.15
C VAL A 445 4.80 24.49 -8.72
N LEU A 446 3.88 25.12 -9.45
CA LEU A 446 2.44 25.07 -9.23
C LEU A 446 1.75 24.36 -10.40
N GLU A 447 0.73 23.54 -10.13
CA GLU A 447 -0.14 22.95 -11.16
C GLU A 447 -1.56 23.55 -11.07
N LYS A 448 -2.15 23.87 -12.22
CA LYS A 448 -3.47 24.49 -12.36
C LYS A 448 -4.58 23.44 -12.33
N THR A 449 -5.41 23.46 -11.28
CA THR A 449 -6.51 22.49 -11.12
C THR A 449 -7.71 22.86 -12.00
N LYS A 450 -7.98 22.08 -13.06
CA LYS A 450 -9.20 22.17 -13.87
C LYS A 450 -10.42 21.59 -13.11
N ASN A 451 -11.14 22.41 -12.33
CA ASN A 451 -12.44 22.01 -11.77
C ASN A 451 -13.48 21.87 -12.90
N ARG A 452 -13.80 20.64 -13.34
CA ARG A 452 -14.77 20.38 -14.41
C ARG A 452 -16.25 20.63 -14.01
N SER A 453 -16.53 21.01 -12.76
CA SER A 453 -17.88 21.10 -12.18
C SER A 453 -18.52 22.50 -12.17
N SER A 454 -17.80 23.58 -12.50
CA SER A 454 -18.41 24.93 -12.60
C SER A 454 -17.58 25.90 -13.44
N SER A 455 -18.24 26.59 -14.38
CA SER A 455 -17.64 27.55 -15.31
C SER A 455 -17.29 28.93 -14.70
N SER A 456 -17.56 29.12 -13.40
CA SER A 456 -17.41 30.39 -12.69
C SER A 456 -16.50 30.32 -11.45
N SER A 457 -15.90 29.16 -11.16
CA SER A 457 -14.94 29.03 -10.06
C SER A 457 -13.61 29.73 -10.39
N PRO A 458 -13.01 30.51 -9.46
CA PRO A 458 -11.68 31.07 -9.67
C PRO A 458 -10.63 29.95 -9.80
N LEU A 459 -9.66 30.15 -10.69
CA LEU A 459 -8.58 29.21 -10.97
C LEU A 459 -7.75 28.92 -9.70
N LYS A 460 -7.88 27.72 -9.14
CA LYS A 460 -7.01 27.26 -8.04
C LYS A 460 -5.75 26.59 -8.59
N TYR A 461 -4.61 27.11 -8.16
CA TYR A 461 -3.31 26.45 -8.32
C TYR A 461 -3.01 25.60 -7.09
N THR A 462 -2.22 24.55 -7.28
CA THR A 462 -1.76 23.65 -6.21
C THR A 462 -0.24 23.51 -6.26
N VAL A 463 0.42 23.68 -5.12
CA VAL A 463 1.87 23.48 -4.98
C VAL A 463 2.21 22.02 -5.28
N MET A 464 3.19 21.80 -6.16
CA MET A 464 3.73 20.47 -6.49
C MET A 464 5.13 20.31 -5.89
N SER A 465 5.99 21.33 -6.05
CA SER A 465 7.28 21.42 -5.36
C SER A 465 7.71 22.86 -5.12
N GLY A 466 8.68 23.08 -4.24
CA GLY A 466 9.29 24.40 -4.02
C GLY A 466 10.32 24.42 -2.89
N THR A 467 10.96 25.55 -2.66
CA THR A 467 11.74 25.77 -1.42
C THR A 467 10.80 25.95 -0.23
N PRO A 468 11.19 25.58 1.01
CA PRO A 468 10.34 25.77 2.19
C PRO A 468 9.83 27.21 2.35
N GLU A 469 10.68 28.18 2.02
CA GLU A 469 10.39 29.61 2.07
C GLU A 469 9.33 30.00 1.03
N LYS A 470 9.46 29.58 -0.23
CA LYS A 470 8.49 29.92 -1.28
C LYS A 470 7.16 29.18 -1.14
N ILE A 471 7.16 27.98 -0.56
CA ILE A 471 5.92 27.29 -0.20
C ILE A 471 5.20 28.08 0.91
N LEU A 472 5.92 28.55 1.95
CA LEU A 472 5.36 29.38 3.02
C LEU A 472 4.84 30.74 2.50
N GLU A 473 5.63 31.44 1.67
CA GLU A 473 5.29 32.71 1.01
C GLU A 473 3.97 32.58 0.23
N HIS A 474 3.88 31.60 -0.67
CA HIS A 474 2.70 31.34 -1.48
C HIS A 474 1.45 30.98 -0.64
N LEU A 475 1.61 30.18 0.42
CA LEU A 475 0.52 29.81 1.32
C LEU A 475 0.03 30.98 2.17
N LEU A 476 0.91 31.93 2.54
CA LEU A 476 0.51 33.18 3.19
C LEU A 476 -0.24 34.09 2.22
N GLU A 477 0.29 34.32 1.01
CA GLU A 477 -0.36 35.17 0.00
C GLU A 477 -1.75 34.67 -0.42
N THR A 478 -1.90 33.36 -0.62
CA THR A 478 -3.18 32.75 -1.00
C THR A 478 -4.18 32.62 0.15
N MET A 479 -3.74 32.83 1.40
CA MET A 479 -4.62 32.74 2.57
C MET A 479 -5.66 33.87 2.59
N LYS A 480 -6.93 33.45 2.65
CA LYS A 480 -8.10 34.32 2.84
C LYS A 480 -8.27 34.74 4.29
N LEU A 481 -8.74 35.97 4.51
CA LEU A 481 -8.92 36.57 5.83
C LEU A 481 -10.39 36.69 6.27
N ASP A 482 -11.34 36.25 5.44
CA ASP A 482 -12.77 36.37 5.71
C ASP A 482 -13.23 35.40 6.81
N SER A 483 -13.99 35.93 7.77
CA SER A 483 -14.45 35.21 8.97
C SER A 483 -15.61 34.24 8.73
N GLN A 484 -16.20 34.23 7.52
CA GLN A 484 -17.31 33.35 7.15
C GLN A 484 -16.85 31.95 6.70
N PHE A 485 -15.58 31.79 6.34
CA PHE A 485 -15.01 30.49 5.95
C PHE A 485 -14.32 29.82 7.14
N THR A 486 -15.07 28.94 7.80
CA THR A 486 -14.60 28.07 8.90
C THR A 486 -13.78 26.87 8.41
N GLU A 487 -13.86 26.54 7.12
CA GLU A 487 -13.02 25.51 6.50
C GLU A 487 -11.57 25.99 6.35
N SER A 488 -10.63 25.22 6.89
CA SER A 488 -9.18 25.41 6.67
C SER A 488 -8.80 25.00 5.25
N ASP A 489 -8.02 25.81 4.52
CA ASP A 489 -7.52 25.40 3.20
C ASP A 489 -6.67 24.12 3.34
N PRO A 490 -7.00 23.02 2.63
CA PRO A 490 -6.25 21.77 2.75
C PRO A 490 -4.74 21.91 2.50
N ALA A 491 -4.32 22.81 1.62
CA ALA A 491 -2.90 23.05 1.35
C ALA A 491 -2.15 23.65 2.56
N LEU A 492 -2.87 24.33 3.45
CA LEU A 492 -2.34 24.91 4.68
C LEU A 492 -2.25 23.86 5.79
N ASP A 493 -3.25 22.96 5.92
CA ASP A 493 -3.15 21.82 6.84
C ASP A 493 -2.09 20.81 6.38
N ASP A 494 -1.91 20.63 5.06
CA ASP A 494 -0.80 19.84 4.48
C ASP A 494 0.56 20.40 4.93
N PHE A 495 0.76 21.72 4.82
CA PHE A 495 1.99 22.36 5.29
C PHE A 495 2.16 22.22 6.79
N LEU A 496 1.13 22.55 7.59
CA LEU A 496 1.21 22.53 9.05
C LEU A 496 1.35 21.12 9.66
N LEU A 497 0.89 20.08 8.96
CA LEU A 497 1.18 18.68 9.30
C LEU A 497 2.63 18.30 8.95
N MET A 498 3.08 18.67 7.75
CA MET A 498 4.27 18.07 7.14
C MET A 498 5.54 18.92 7.28
N HIS A 499 5.45 20.18 7.75
CA HIS A 499 6.60 21.09 7.82
C HIS A 499 7.80 20.46 8.55
N CYS A 500 7.57 19.66 9.60
CA CYS A 500 8.64 19.02 10.36
C CYS A 500 9.58 18.11 9.53
N VAL A 501 9.16 17.68 8.34
CA VAL A 501 9.95 16.88 7.39
C VAL A 501 10.97 17.72 6.61
N PHE A 502 10.68 19.01 6.34
CA PHE A 502 11.44 19.84 5.41
C PHE A 502 11.84 21.23 5.94
N VAL A 503 11.18 21.71 7.00
CA VAL A 503 11.50 22.93 7.76
C VAL A 503 11.14 22.75 9.25
N PRO A 504 12.06 22.24 10.07
CA PRO A 504 11.86 22.09 11.52
C PRO A 504 11.55 23.41 12.23
N ASN A 505 11.01 23.37 13.45
CA ASN A 505 10.66 24.57 14.24
C ASN A 505 11.85 25.55 14.38
N SER A 506 13.08 25.04 14.52
CA SER A 506 14.30 25.86 14.58
C SER A 506 14.60 26.69 13.32
N GLN A 507 13.90 26.44 12.21
CA GLN A 507 13.93 27.24 10.98
C GLN A 507 12.58 27.93 10.75
N LEU A 508 11.46 27.23 10.96
CA LEU A 508 10.12 27.76 10.74
C LEU A 508 9.79 28.92 11.68
N CYS A 509 10.14 28.86 12.97
CA CYS A 509 9.86 29.94 13.91
C CYS A 509 10.60 31.25 13.55
N PRO A 510 11.91 31.24 13.25
CA PRO A 510 12.59 32.39 12.64
C PRO A 510 11.97 32.87 11.32
N LEU A 511 11.60 31.95 10.41
CA LEU A 511 10.94 32.31 9.15
C LEU A 511 9.58 32.99 9.37
N LEU A 512 8.76 32.53 10.32
CA LEU A 512 7.48 33.15 10.65
C LEU A 512 7.67 34.53 11.31
N MET A 513 8.66 34.69 12.19
CA MET A 513 9.01 35.99 12.77
C MET A 513 9.49 36.97 11.68
N LEU A 514 10.31 36.49 10.73
CA LEU A 514 10.69 37.26 9.54
C LEU A 514 9.46 37.60 8.70
N SER A 515 8.61 36.65 8.30
CA SER A 515 7.38 36.93 7.54
C SER A 515 6.42 37.93 8.22
N PHE A 516 6.42 38.00 9.56
CA PHE A 516 5.65 39.01 10.30
C PHE A 516 6.33 40.39 10.30
N THR A 517 7.63 40.45 10.58
CA THR A 517 8.42 41.69 10.69
C THR A 517 8.88 42.25 9.34
N TYR A 518 8.78 41.47 8.26
CA TYR A 518 9.24 41.85 6.93
C TYR A 518 8.36 42.95 6.34
N HIS A 519 8.84 44.18 6.52
CA HIS A 519 8.35 45.37 5.82
C HIS A 519 8.81 45.34 4.35
N ALA A 520 8.30 44.36 3.59
CA ALA A 520 8.25 44.47 2.14
C ALA A 520 7.58 45.81 1.80
N GLN A 521 8.29 46.70 1.12
CA GLN A 521 7.64 47.73 0.35
C GLN A 521 7.32 47.12 -1.02
N PRO A 522 6.04 46.91 -1.38
CA PRO A 522 5.67 46.69 -2.76
C PRO A 522 6.37 47.71 -3.67
N SER A 523 7.07 47.22 -4.69
CA SER A 523 7.78 48.06 -5.67
C SER A 523 6.82 48.87 -6.56
N GLN A 524 5.52 48.54 -6.50
CA GLN A 524 4.40 49.16 -7.18
C GLN A 524 3.32 49.54 -6.16
N GLY A 525 2.45 50.50 -6.50
CA GLY A 525 1.34 50.93 -5.63
C GLY A 525 1.66 52.06 -4.65
N SER A 526 0.60 52.70 -4.17
CA SER A 526 0.61 53.86 -3.26
C SER A 526 0.93 53.49 -1.81
N GLU A 527 1.31 54.48 -1.00
CA GLU A 527 1.68 54.27 0.41
C GLU A 527 0.57 53.57 1.23
N GLN A 528 -0.70 53.93 1.00
CA GLN A 528 -1.86 53.28 1.63
C GLN A 528 -1.97 51.80 1.24
N GLU A 529 -1.87 51.46 -0.05
CA GLU A 529 -1.91 50.06 -0.52
C GLU A 529 -0.76 49.22 0.04
N ARG A 530 0.43 49.83 0.22
CA ARG A 530 1.59 49.19 0.87
C ARG A 530 1.32 48.90 2.35
N MET A 531 0.73 49.85 3.07
CA MET A 531 0.33 49.67 4.47
C MET A 531 -0.73 48.57 4.59
N ASP A 532 -1.77 48.58 3.76
CA ASP A 532 -2.86 47.60 3.83
C ASP A 532 -2.41 46.19 3.40
N TYR A 533 -1.46 46.07 2.47
CA TYR A 533 -0.78 44.80 2.18
C TYR A 533 -0.04 44.28 3.43
N ALA A 534 0.79 45.11 4.06
CA ALA A 534 1.55 44.74 5.25
C ALA A 534 0.64 44.38 6.44
N HIS A 535 -0.44 45.13 6.67
CA HIS A 535 -1.45 44.83 7.70
C HIS A 535 -2.12 43.46 7.46
N ASN A 536 -2.50 43.16 6.23
CA ASN A 536 -3.12 41.86 5.91
C ASN A 536 -2.12 40.71 5.94
N ASN A 537 -0.84 40.92 5.57
CA ASN A 537 0.21 39.93 5.79
C ASN A 537 0.38 39.60 7.28
N LYS A 538 0.47 40.59 8.17
CA LYS A 538 0.55 40.37 9.62
C LYS A 538 -0.65 39.54 10.15
N ARG A 539 -1.88 39.80 9.69
CA ARG A 539 -3.09 39.01 10.03
C ARG A 539 -3.02 37.56 9.52
N ARG A 540 -2.42 37.31 8.35
CA ARG A 540 -2.20 35.96 7.78
C ARG A 540 -1.18 35.18 8.62
N VAL A 541 -0.05 35.79 8.96
CA VAL A 541 0.99 35.13 9.79
C VAL A 541 0.45 34.81 11.19
N ILE A 542 -0.34 35.70 11.81
CA ILE A 542 -1.01 35.39 13.09
C ILE A 542 -1.99 34.21 12.93
N ARG A 543 -2.83 34.19 11.88
CA ARG A 543 -3.74 33.06 11.59
C ARG A 543 -2.97 31.75 11.41
N LEU A 544 -1.81 31.79 10.75
CA LEU A 544 -0.93 30.64 10.57
C LEU A 544 -0.33 30.15 11.90
N VAL A 545 0.20 31.05 12.71
CA VAL A 545 0.79 30.71 14.04
C VAL A 545 -0.27 30.12 14.97
N LEU A 546 -1.50 30.65 14.97
CA LEU A 546 -2.61 30.09 15.74
C LEU A 546 -2.95 28.64 15.32
N GLN A 547 -3.00 28.38 14.01
CA GLN A 547 -3.28 27.03 13.49
C GLN A 547 -2.10 26.05 13.72
N TRP A 548 -0.86 26.51 13.52
CA TRP A 548 0.36 25.75 13.84
C TRP A 548 0.39 25.36 15.32
N ALA A 549 0.12 26.31 16.21
CA ALA A 549 0.12 26.08 17.65
C ALA A 549 -1.03 25.15 18.10
N ALA A 550 -2.22 25.29 17.51
CA ALA A 550 -3.34 24.38 17.75
C ALA A 550 -2.99 22.93 17.34
N ILE A 551 -2.40 22.74 16.16
CA ILE A 551 -1.94 21.43 15.67
C ILE A 551 -0.84 20.85 16.56
N ASN A 552 0.12 21.69 16.98
CA ASN A 552 1.28 21.28 17.77
C ASN A 552 1.08 21.34 19.30
N THR A 553 -0.14 21.52 19.81
CA THR A 553 -0.44 21.73 21.24
C THR A 553 0.33 20.80 22.19
N ASP A 554 0.36 19.49 21.93
CA ASP A 554 1.09 18.52 22.77
C ASP A 554 2.63 18.65 22.68
N HIS A 555 3.17 19.12 21.54
CA HIS A 555 4.61 19.27 21.30
C HIS A 555 5.17 20.63 21.72
N LEU A 556 4.35 21.67 21.84
CA LEU A 556 4.73 22.95 22.44
C LEU A 556 5.22 22.77 23.90
N GLN A 557 4.79 21.71 24.57
CA GLN A 557 5.24 21.34 25.92
C GLN A 557 6.49 20.42 25.92
N GLU A 558 7.06 20.12 24.76
CA GLU A 558 8.24 19.25 24.59
C GLU A 558 9.45 19.97 23.93
N GLU A 559 9.34 21.25 23.60
CA GLU A 559 10.37 21.98 22.85
C GLU A 559 10.39 23.47 23.25
N ASP A 560 11.30 23.85 24.15
CA ASP A 560 11.33 25.20 24.73
C ASP A 560 11.50 26.31 23.68
N SER A 561 12.21 26.05 22.57
CA SER A 561 12.32 26.98 21.43
C SER A 561 10.97 27.36 20.82
N SER A 562 10.06 26.39 20.68
CA SER A 562 8.73 26.63 20.13
C SER A 562 7.82 27.39 21.10
N PHE A 563 8.00 27.21 22.42
CA PHE A 563 7.29 28.01 23.42
C PHE A 563 7.84 29.43 23.54
N ASN A 564 9.16 29.61 23.57
CA ASN A 564 9.81 30.91 23.63
C ASN A 564 9.42 31.78 22.42
N PHE A 565 9.41 31.19 21.20
CA PHE A 565 8.90 31.85 20.00
C PHE A 565 7.45 32.35 20.16
N LEU A 566 6.55 31.57 20.77
CA LEU A 566 5.18 32.02 21.01
C LEU A 566 5.09 33.19 21.99
N GLN A 567 6.00 33.27 22.98
CA GLN A 567 6.06 34.41 23.89
C GLN A 567 6.55 35.67 23.15
N GLU A 568 7.70 35.59 22.47
CA GLU A 568 8.31 36.68 21.70
C GLU A 568 7.38 37.19 20.58
N PHE A 569 6.72 36.27 19.86
CA PHE A 569 5.74 36.59 18.83
C PHE A 569 4.50 37.27 19.43
N ASN A 570 3.99 36.80 20.58
CA ASN A 570 2.88 37.44 21.26
C ASN A 570 3.25 38.85 21.74
N GLU A 571 4.44 39.07 22.28
CA GLU A 571 4.92 40.40 22.69
C GLU A 571 5.02 41.35 21.48
N THR A 572 5.60 40.89 20.37
CA THR A 572 5.69 41.65 19.12
C THR A 572 4.30 42.01 18.56
N VAL A 573 3.35 41.07 18.56
CA VAL A 573 1.96 41.32 18.14
C VAL A 573 1.23 42.24 19.12
N CYS A 574 1.51 42.18 20.43
CA CYS A 574 0.97 43.12 21.41
C CYS A 574 1.39 44.56 21.08
N GLU A 575 2.67 44.82 20.84
CA GLU A 575 3.18 46.15 20.46
C GLU A 575 2.51 46.68 19.19
N ASP A 576 2.50 45.88 18.12
CA ASP A 576 1.90 46.28 16.85
C ASP A 576 0.37 46.44 16.94
N SER A 577 -0.32 45.70 17.81
CA SER A 577 -1.76 45.90 18.06
C SER A 577 -2.07 47.28 18.66
N GLY A 578 -1.09 47.94 19.29
CA GLY A 578 -1.18 49.33 19.72
C GLY A 578 -1.26 50.32 18.55
N ARG A 579 -0.67 49.96 17.40
CA ARG A 579 -0.62 50.78 16.18
C ARG A 579 -1.66 50.36 15.13
N ILE A 580 -1.98 49.07 15.06
CA ILE A 580 -2.82 48.43 14.05
C ILE A 580 -4.03 47.78 14.76
N PRO A 581 -5.19 48.47 14.88
CA PRO A 581 -6.34 47.97 15.64
C PRO A 581 -6.86 46.60 15.18
N ALA A 582 -6.75 46.30 13.88
CA ALA A 582 -7.22 45.05 13.28
C ALA A 582 -6.44 43.77 13.69
N LEU A 583 -5.38 43.90 14.51
CA LEU A 583 -4.69 42.76 15.12
C LEU A 583 -5.28 42.36 16.48
N LYS A 584 -6.05 43.25 17.13
CA LYS A 584 -6.57 43.04 18.50
C LYS A 584 -7.55 41.87 18.60
N ASP A 585 -8.28 41.56 17.53
CA ASP A 585 -9.29 40.50 17.51
C ASP A 585 -8.69 39.08 17.67
N GLN A 586 -7.44 38.89 17.22
CA GLN A 586 -6.74 37.59 17.28
C GLN A 586 -5.92 37.40 18.57
N LEU A 587 -5.58 38.51 19.26
CA LEU A 587 -4.76 38.51 20.47
C LEU A 587 -5.30 37.61 21.62
N PRO A 588 -6.62 37.56 21.91
CA PRO A 588 -7.15 36.73 23.00
C PRO A 588 -6.94 35.23 22.78
N GLU A 589 -6.90 34.77 21.53
CA GLU A 589 -6.69 33.35 21.21
C GLU A 589 -5.21 32.95 21.37
N LEU A 590 -4.28 33.82 20.96
CA LEU A 590 -2.84 33.60 21.15
C LEU A 590 -2.50 33.54 22.65
N VAL A 591 -3.00 34.51 23.43
CA VAL A 591 -2.84 34.56 24.90
C VAL A 591 -3.49 33.35 25.59
N LYS A 592 -4.61 32.83 25.05
CA LYS A 592 -5.27 31.62 25.56
C LYS A 592 -4.40 30.38 25.32
N ILE A 593 -3.82 30.20 24.13
CA ILE A 593 -2.94 29.06 23.82
C ILE A 593 -1.70 29.07 24.73
N ILE A 594 -1.06 30.23 24.93
CA ILE A 594 0.10 30.36 25.82
C ILE A 594 -0.28 30.01 27.27
N LYS A 595 -1.41 30.52 27.77
CA LYS A 595 -1.91 30.20 29.13
C LYS A 595 -2.33 28.74 29.32
N GLN A 596 -2.67 28.02 28.25
CA GLN A 596 -3.00 26.59 28.29
C GLN A 596 -1.77 25.68 28.27
N ASN A 597 -0.60 26.21 27.93
CA ASN A 597 0.65 25.46 27.80
C ASN A 597 1.78 26.07 28.65
N PRO A 598 1.71 26.05 29.99
CA PRO A 598 2.78 26.57 30.84
C PRO A 598 4.08 25.80 30.62
N SER A 599 5.21 26.53 30.65
CA SER A 599 6.55 25.98 30.37
C SER A 599 6.95 24.84 31.31
N LEU A 600 7.93 24.04 30.88
CA LEU A 600 8.39 22.83 31.57
C LEU A 600 8.85 23.06 33.03
N SER A 601 9.13 24.31 33.41
CA SER A 601 9.53 24.70 34.76
C SER A 601 8.54 24.34 35.89
N PHE A 602 7.26 24.12 35.60
CA PHE A 602 6.22 23.92 36.62
C PHE A 602 5.40 22.60 36.53
N GLN A 603 5.71 21.69 35.60
CA GLN A 603 4.95 20.42 35.49
C GLN A 603 5.56 19.29 36.34
N HIS A 604 4.72 18.61 37.14
CA HIS A 604 5.10 17.42 37.91
C HIS A 604 5.56 16.29 36.96
N LYS A 605 6.82 15.85 37.07
CA LYS A 605 7.36 14.70 36.34
C LYS A 605 6.51 13.44 36.60
N VAL A 606 5.82 12.95 35.57
CA VAL A 606 4.97 11.75 35.65
C VAL A 606 5.86 10.51 35.56
N LEU A 607 5.99 9.78 36.67
CA LEU A 607 6.76 8.53 36.72
C LEU A 607 5.94 7.36 36.13
N LEU A 608 6.19 7.04 34.87
CA LEU A 608 5.46 6.00 34.14
C LEU A 608 5.84 4.59 34.59
N ARG A 609 5.09 4.06 35.56
CA ARG A 609 5.20 2.66 36.03
C ARG A 609 4.60 1.62 35.06
N GLN A 610 4.01 2.03 33.93
CA GLN A 610 3.34 1.12 32.98
C GLN A 610 4.28 0.06 32.37
N PHE A 611 5.59 0.33 32.33
CA PHE A 611 6.62 -0.61 31.88
C PHE A 611 7.13 -1.57 32.97
N SER A 612 6.70 -1.41 34.23
CA SER A 612 7.10 -2.25 35.36
C SER A 612 6.04 -3.31 35.69
N THR A 613 6.50 -4.47 36.15
CA THR A 613 5.70 -5.70 36.32
C THR A 613 4.83 -5.69 37.59
N GLY A 614 4.20 -4.56 37.92
CA GLY A 614 3.35 -4.40 39.11
C GLY A 614 1.87 -4.45 38.79
N ASN A 615 1.13 -5.35 39.44
CA ASN A 615 -0.32 -5.24 39.55
C ASN A 615 -0.67 -4.03 40.42
N ASP A 616 -1.22 -2.94 39.85
CA ASP A 616 -2.18 -2.12 40.60
C ASP A 616 -3.09 -1.20 39.76
N ARG A 617 -4.27 -0.94 40.34
CA ARG A 617 -5.38 0.02 40.05
C ARG A 617 -5.61 0.55 38.62
N LEU A 618 -6.87 0.41 38.20
CA LEU A 618 -7.47 0.80 36.90
C LEU A 618 -7.48 2.33 36.60
N GLN A 619 -6.33 2.95 36.37
CA GLN A 619 -6.27 4.35 35.92
C GLN A 619 -6.80 4.57 34.48
N LYS A 620 -7.13 5.83 34.17
CA LYS A 620 -7.57 6.31 32.85
C LYS A 620 -6.32 6.72 32.05
N LYS A 621 -6.08 6.09 30.89
CA LYS A 621 -4.83 6.24 30.13
C LYS A 621 -4.64 7.65 29.55
N GLN A 622 -3.70 8.41 30.09
CA GLN A 622 -3.17 9.64 29.48
C GLN A 622 -2.22 9.31 28.30
N PRO A 623 -1.84 10.29 27.45
CA PRO A 623 -0.71 10.15 26.53
C PRO A 623 0.61 9.95 27.27
N ILE A 624 1.57 9.34 26.60
CA ILE A 624 2.98 9.27 26.97
C ILE A 624 3.71 10.37 26.19
N ARG A 625 4.56 11.15 26.85
CA ARG A 625 5.35 12.24 26.25
C ARG A 625 6.81 11.83 26.10
N SER A 626 7.56 12.49 25.21
CA SER A 626 9.01 12.25 25.06
C SER A 626 9.81 12.50 26.35
N THR A 627 9.34 13.45 27.15
CA THR A 627 9.94 13.94 28.42
C THR A 627 9.45 13.20 29.67
N ASP A 628 8.47 12.30 29.58
CA ASP A 628 8.04 11.49 30.73
C ASP A 628 9.17 10.55 31.17
N GLU A 629 9.30 10.31 32.47
CA GLU A 629 10.34 9.41 33.01
C GLU A 629 9.77 8.02 33.29
N ILE A 630 10.37 6.99 32.69
CA ILE A 630 10.00 5.59 32.90
C ILE A 630 10.87 4.95 33.99
N LEU A 631 10.32 3.95 34.68
CA LEU A 631 11.14 2.93 35.35
C LEU A 631 11.17 1.68 34.48
N PHE A 632 12.30 1.43 33.82
CA PHE A 632 12.48 0.30 32.91
C PHE A 632 13.48 -0.71 33.46
N LYS A 633 13.22 -2.00 33.25
CA LYS A 633 14.13 -3.09 33.63
C LYS A 633 14.98 -3.51 32.42
N VAL A 634 16.27 -3.22 32.46
CA VAL A 634 17.26 -3.77 31.51
C VAL A 634 17.93 -4.97 32.17
N TYR A 635 17.95 -6.10 31.48
CA TYR A 635 18.37 -7.39 32.05
C TYR A 635 19.83 -7.69 31.68
N CYS A 636 20.59 -8.31 32.57
CA CYS A 636 21.95 -8.77 32.30
C CYS A 636 21.92 -10.20 31.75
N SER A 637 23.08 -10.71 31.30
CA SER A 637 23.22 -12.07 30.73
C SER A 637 22.90 -13.22 31.69
N ASP A 638 22.85 -12.95 33.00
CA ASP A 638 22.44 -13.87 34.07
C ASP A 638 20.94 -13.76 34.44
N HIS A 639 20.17 -12.96 33.70
CA HIS A 639 18.77 -12.59 33.96
C HIS A 639 18.50 -11.77 35.24
N THR A 640 19.53 -11.27 35.93
CA THR A 640 19.35 -10.13 36.85
C THR A 640 18.90 -8.89 36.06
N TYR A 641 18.47 -7.81 36.73
CA TYR A 641 18.12 -6.58 36.03
C TYR A 641 18.45 -5.31 36.81
N SER A 642 18.96 -4.32 36.10
CA SER A 642 19.06 -2.93 36.58
C SER A 642 17.76 -2.20 36.24
N THR A 643 17.14 -1.56 37.23
CA THR A 643 16.00 -0.66 37.00
C THR A 643 16.51 0.76 36.78
N ILE A 644 16.51 1.21 35.53
CA ILE A 644 16.91 2.56 35.14
C ILE A 644 15.74 3.54 35.22
N ARG A 645 16.08 4.83 35.35
CA ARG A 645 15.15 5.96 35.30
C ARG A 645 15.65 6.90 34.20
N VAL A 646 14.95 6.93 33.08
CA VAL A 646 15.32 7.68 31.87
C VAL A 646 14.07 8.27 31.21
N PRO A 647 14.18 9.31 30.36
CA PRO A 647 13.08 9.78 29.53
C PRO A 647 12.56 8.69 28.58
N VAL A 648 11.29 8.75 28.18
CA VAL A 648 10.71 7.85 27.16
C VAL A 648 11.48 7.94 25.84
N ALA A 649 11.86 9.14 25.43
CA ALA A 649 12.59 9.35 24.17
C ALA A 649 14.11 9.12 24.26
N ALA A 650 14.62 8.58 25.38
CA ALA A 650 16.05 8.37 25.58
C ALA A 650 16.69 7.54 24.45
N SER A 651 17.94 7.87 24.12
CA SER A 651 18.73 7.10 23.15
C SER A 651 19.29 5.80 23.76
N VAL A 652 19.62 4.83 22.91
CA VAL A 652 20.36 3.62 23.32
C VAL A 652 21.66 3.98 24.06
N ARG A 653 22.35 5.05 23.64
CA ARG A 653 23.55 5.54 24.34
C ARG A 653 23.26 6.03 25.76
N GLU A 654 22.17 6.77 25.98
CA GLU A 654 21.73 7.19 27.32
C GLU A 654 21.27 6.01 28.17
N VAL A 655 20.60 5.02 27.56
CA VAL A 655 20.18 3.78 28.22
C VAL A 655 21.39 2.96 28.68
N ILE A 656 22.39 2.77 27.82
CA ILE A 656 23.64 2.10 28.19
C ILE A 656 24.32 2.87 29.32
N ALA A 657 24.52 4.18 29.19
CA ALA A 657 25.14 4.99 30.24
C ALA A 657 24.42 4.89 31.60
N ALA A 658 23.08 4.95 31.61
CA ALA A 658 22.26 4.82 32.83
C ALA A 658 22.23 3.39 33.41
N VAL A 659 22.64 2.37 32.64
CA VAL A 659 22.85 1.01 33.11
C VAL A 659 24.28 0.84 33.63
N THR A 660 25.29 1.30 32.90
CA THR A 660 26.72 1.27 33.28
C THR A 660 26.96 1.99 34.60
N ASP A 661 26.39 3.19 34.79
CA ASP A 661 26.41 3.95 36.06
C ASP A 661 25.93 3.13 37.27
N LYS A 662 24.92 2.26 37.06
CA LYS A 662 24.34 1.41 38.11
C LYS A 662 25.03 0.06 38.30
N LEU A 663 25.75 -0.42 37.29
CA LEU A 663 26.51 -1.68 37.35
C LEU A 663 27.96 -1.44 37.80
N GLY A 664 28.50 -0.23 37.66
CA GLY A 664 29.90 0.09 37.98
C GLY A 664 30.92 -0.58 37.04
N SER A 665 30.47 -1.10 35.90
CA SER A 665 31.30 -1.73 34.88
C SER A 665 32.01 -0.68 34.00
N GLY A 666 33.19 -1.03 33.49
CA GLY A 666 33.92 -0.25 32.49
C GLY A 666 33.89 -0.86 31.08
N ASP A 667 33.03 -1.85 30.85
CA ASP A 667 33.02 -2.67 29.64
C ASP A 667 32.23 -1.99 28.49
N ASP A 668 32.56 -2.34 27.24
CA ASP A 668 31.81 -1.89 26.05
C ASP A 668 30.48 -2.68 25.94
N LEU A 669 29.50 -2.25 26.73
CA LEU A 669 28.21 -2.90 26.89
C LEU A 669 27.27 -2.60 25.72
N LEU A 670 26.80 -3.66 25.07
CA LEU A 670 25.83 -3.59 23.98
C LEU A 670 24.39 -3.77 24.50
N LEU A 671 23.44 -3.05 23.88
CA LEU A 671 22.02 -3.15 24.19
C LEU A 671 21.27 -3.93 23.11
N ILE A 672 20.53 -4.96 23.53
CA ILE A 672 19.94 -5.97 22.65
C ILE A 672 18.44 -6.08 22.93
N HIS A 673 17.61 -5.92 21.89
CA HIS A 673 16.23 -6.39 21.95
C HIS A 673 16.22 -7.90 21.69
N LEU A 674 15.57 -8.64 22.58
CA LEU A 674 15.35 -10.07 22.45
C LEU A 674 13.86 -10.35 22.37
N ASN A 675 13.46 -11.27 21.49
CA ASN A 675 12.08 -11.74 21.36
C ASN A 675 11.85 -13.10 22.06
N SER A 676 10.66 -13.70 21.88
CA SER A 676 10.25 -14.99 22.44
C SER A 676 10.51 -16.22 21.57
N ALA A 677 10.99 -16.02 20.34
CA ALA A 677 11.54 -17.09 19.51
C ALA A 677 13.02 -17.35 19.83
N GLY A 678 13.71 -16.38 20.43
CA GLY A 678 15.15 -16.41 20.74
C GLY A 678 15.98 -15.51 19.82
N ASP A 679 15.34 -14.81 18.88
CA ASP A 679 16.02 -13.93 17.93
C ASP A 679 16.46 -12.62 18.61
N LYS A 680 17.65 -12.15 18.23
CA LYS A 680 18.39 -11.08 18.91
C LYS A 680 18.66 -9.93 17.94
N GLU A 681 18.25 -8.75 18.34
CA GLU A 681 18.38 -7.51 17.58
C GLU A 681 19.31 -6.56 18.33
N LEU A 682 20.51 -6.32 17.77
CA LEU A 682 21.45 -5.34 18.31
C LEU A 682 20.95 -3.93 17.98
N LEU A 683 20.64 -3.14 19.01
CA LEU A 683 20.14 -1.78 18.85
C LEU A 683 21.32 -0.81 18.66
N LYS A 684 21.16 0.17 17.76
CA LYS A 684 22.24 1.11 17.43
C LYS A 684 22.30 2.22 18.48
N PRO A 685 23.48 2.74 18.85
CA PRO A 685 23.60 3.82 19.85
C PRO A 685 22.78 5.10 19.54
N SER A 686 22.41 5.29 18.27
CA SER A 686 21.57 6.38 17.75
C SER A 686 20.06 6.20 17.97
N ASP A 687 19.59 4.99 18.26
CA ASP A 687 18.17 4.67 18.24
C ASP A 687 17.49 5.24 19.49
N VAL A 688 16.29 5.81 19.33
CA VAL A 688 15.55 6.53 20.38
C VAL A 688 14.19 5.88 20.64
N SER A 689 13.68 6.01 21.86
CA SER A 689 12.33 5.54 22.25
C SER A 689 12.11 4.01 22.13
N ILE A 690 13.18 3.22 22.30
CA ILE A 690 13.22 1.77 22.11
C ILE A 690 12.27 0.92 22.98
N PHE A 691 11.73 1.47 24.07
CA PHE A 691 11.00 0.72 25.10
C PHE A 691 9.62 0.22 24.64
N SER A 692 9.04 0.90 23.65
CA SER A 692 7.71 0.67 23.09
C SER A 692 7.72 -0.27 21.88
N SER A 693 8.75 -0.14 21.04
CA SER A 693 8.96 -0.91 19.80
C SER A 693 9.34 -2.37 20.02
N LEU A 694 9.58 -2.78 21.28
CA LEU A 694 9.82 -4.18 21.62
C LEU A 694 8.66 -5.09 21.17
N SER A 695 8.97 -6.32 20.82
CA SER A 695 8.00 -7.38 20.52
C SER A 695 7.06 -7.66 21.71
N ILE A 696 5.92 -8.33 21.50
CA ILE A 696 4.89 -8.56 22.55
C ILE A 696 5.51 -9.13 23.84
N ASN A 697 6.31 -10.19 23.72
CA ASN A 697 7.08 -10.77 24.81
C ASN A 697 8.55 -10.28 24.89
N GLY A 698 8.87 -9.09 24.37
CA GLY A 698 10.24 -8.57 24.23
C GLY A 698 10.84 -7.83 25.44
N ARG A 699 12.18 -7.87 25.53
CA ARG A 699 13.03 -7.24 26.56
C ARG A 699 14.23 -6.56 25.93
N LEU A 700 14.75 -5.59 26.70
CA LEU A 700 16.10 -5.09 26.55
C LEU A 700 17.04 -5.88 27.48
N PHE A 701 18.10 -6.42 26.89
CA PHE A 701 19.25 -6.98 27.57
C PHE A 701 20.46 -6.08 27.38
N VAL A 702 21.36 -6.08 28.38
CA VAL A 702 22.70 -5.52 28.30
C VAL A 702 23.72 -6.67 28.45
N CYS A 703 24.73 -6.72 27.60
CA CYS A 703 25.86 -7.63 27.77
C CYS A 703 27.09 -7.20 26.95
N PRO A 704 28.31 -7.67 27.30
CA PRO A 704 29.46 -7.62 26.41
C PRO A 704 29.20 -8.44 25.14
N ARG A 705 29.87 -8.06 24.03
CA ARG A 705 29.69 -8.68 22.70
C ARG A 705 29.88 -10.20 22.65
N GLU A 706 30.63 -10.76 23.60
CA GLU A 706 30.92 -12.20 23.72
C GLU A 706 29.76 -13.00 24.35
N GLN A 707 28.81 -12.34 25.03
CA GLN A 707 27.74 -12.97 25.80
C GLN A 707 26.35 -12.86 25.14
N ILE A 708 26.32 -12.58 23.83
CA ILE A 708 25.08 -12.46 23.04
C ILE A 708 24.32 -13.80 22.99
N ASP A 709 25.02 -14.93 23.08
CA ASP A 709 24.40 -16.23 22.78
C ASP A 709 23.46 -16.79 23.87
N SER A 710 23.53 -16.35 25.13
CA SER A 710 22.88 -17.01 26.28
C SER A 710 21.48 -16.50 26.71
N LEU A 711 20.88 -15.52 26.03
CA LEU A 711 19.78 -14.69 26.54
C LEU A 711 18.33 -15.24 26.29
N VAL A 712 17.34 -15.00 27.19
CA VAL A 712 15.89 -15.44 27.09
C VAL A 712 14.88 -14.44 27.79
N CYS A 713 13.59 -14.32 27.36
CA CYS A 713 12.81 -13.04 27.45
C CYS A 713 11.23 -13.06 27.71
N LYS A 714 10.57 -11.94 28.20
CA LYS A 714 9.08 -11.69 28.43
C LYS A 714 8.55 -10.19 28.34
N ARG A 715 7.23 -9.88 28.61
CA ARG A 715 6.28 -8.72 28.24
C ARG A 715 6.26 -7.26 28.84
N LEU A 716 5.65 -6.23 28.16
CA LEU A 716 4.67 -5.16 28.65
C LEU A 716 4.21 -4.01 27.64
N HIS A 717 3.04 -3.31 27.82
CA HIS A 717 2.26 -2.42 26.84
C HIS A 717 1.62 -1.07 27.45
N LEU A 718 0.83 -0.09 26.90
CA LEU A 718 0.05 0.21 25.62
C LEU A 718 -0.66 1.67 25.46
N LYS A 719 -0.54 2.59 24.41
CA LYS A 719 -1.55 3.65 23.83
C LYS A 719 -1.03 4.98 23.11
N HIS A 720 -1.69 5.57 22.04
CA HIS A 720 -1.46 6.71 21.00
C HIS A 720 -1.37 8.26 21.24
N THR A 721 -0.64 8.99 20.34
CA THR A 721 -0.94 10.36 19.77
C THR A 721 -0.90 10.41 18.21
N SER A 722 -0.75 11.57 17.56
CA SER A 722 -1.03 11.80 16.11
C SER A 722 0.18 12.05 15.19
N HIS A 723 1.10 12.99 15.48
CA HIS A 723 2.29 13.25 14.61
C HIS A 723 3.26 12.06 14.57
N GLU A 724 3.12 11.13 15.51
CA GLU A 724 3.86 9.88 15.55
C GLU A 724 3.72 9.04 14.27
N LEU A 725 2.62 9.19 13.53
CA LEU A 725 2.47 8.59 12.20
C LEU A 725 3.55 9.11 11.22
N ILE A 726 3.84 10.41 11.28
CA ILE A 726 4.87 11.06 10.45
C ILE A 726 6.26 10.65 10.94
N TYR A 727 6.52 10.73 12.26
CA TYR A 727 7.82 10.36 12.83
C TYR A 727 8.16 8.87 12.64
N HIS A 728 7.15 7.98 12.64
CA HIS A 728 7.33 6.56 12.31
C HIS A 728 7.64 6.36 10.83
N THR A 729 6.92 7.07 9.94
CA THR A 729 7.07 6.96 8.48
C THR A 729 8.40 7.50 7.97
N PHE A 730 8.89 8.61 8.54
CA PHE A 730 10.16 9.26 8.15
C PHE A 730 11.36 8.89 9.04
N GLY A 731 11.16 8.03 10.05
CA GLY A 731 12.21 7.55 10.95
C GLY A 731 12.41 8.43 12.21
N ARG A 732 12.09 7.85 13.38
CA ARG A 732 12.15 8.48 14.72
C ARG A 732 13.44 9.27 14.98
N GLN A 733 14.57 8.70 14.57
CA GLN A 733 15.92 9.22 14.76
C GLN A 733 16.15 10.62 14.16
N HIS A 734 15.43 10.98 13.09
CA HIS A 734 15.57 12.30 12.45
C HIS A 734 14.90 13.41 13.27
N PHE A 735 13.82 13.09 13.98
CA PHE A 735 13.07 14.04 14.81
C PHE A 735 13.50 14.04 16.27
N LYS A 736 14.18 12.97 16.74
CA LYS A 736 14.46 12.69 18.16
C LYS A 736 13.20 12.69 19.05
N LYS A 737 12.04 12.39 18.44
CA LYS A 737 10.74 12.30 19.11
C LYS A 737 10.32 10.85 19.31
N THR A 738 9.51 10.61 20.33
CA THR A 738 8.94 9.30 20.60
C THR A 738 7.81 8.98 19.61
N THR A 739 7.66 7.69 19.26
CA THR A 739 6.39 7.13 18.75
C THR A 739 5.87 6.02 19.64
N ALA A 740 6.23 6.08 20.93
CA ALA A 740 5.92 5.03 21.88
C ALA A 740 4.43 4.80 22.01
N ASN A 741 3.65 5.85 21.83
CA ASN A 741 2.23 5.74 21.84
C ASN A 741 1.74 4.91 20.63
N LEU A 742 2.24 5.17 19.42
CA LEU A 742 1.90 4.47 18.15
C LEU A 742 2.30 2.98 18.13
N ASP A 743 3.56 2.67 18.43
CA ASP A 743 4.10 1.28 18.39
C ASP A 743 3.18 0.31 19.14
N LEU A 744 2.67 0.80 20.27
CA LEU A 744 1.93 0.06 21.26
C LEU A 744 0.53 -0.44 20.82
N PHE A 745 0.01 -0.02 19.67
CA PHE A 745 -1.31 -0.46 19.14
C PHE A 745 -1.24 -1.22 17.83
N LEU A 746 -0.17 -0.99 17.06
CA LEU A 746 0.34 -1.99 16.12
C LEU A 746 0.65 -3.28 16.92
N ARG A 747 1.31 -3.14 18.08
CA ARG A 747 1.50 -4.22 19.06
C ARG A 747 0.19 -4.77 19.65
N ARG A 748 -0.85 -3.94 19.87
CA ARG A 748 -2.18 -4.41 20.31
C ARG A 748 -2.94 -5.16 19.22
N PHE A 749 -2.77 -4.80 17.95
CA PHE A 749 -3.33 -5.57 16.82
C PHE A 749 -2.78 -7.00 16.88
N ASN A 750 -1.44 -7.12 16.94
CA ASN A 750 -0.75 -8.41 17.05
C ASN A 750 -1.13 -9.16 18.34
N GLU A 751 -1.30 -8.47 19.48
CA GLU A 751 -1.78 -9.08 20.74
C GLU A 751 -3.20 -9.66 20.62
N VAL A 752 -4.13 -8.97 19.95
CA VAL A 752 -5.50 -9.49 19.72
C VAL A 752 -5.50 -10.62 18.70
N GLN A 753 -4.66 -10.57 17.67
CA GLN A 753 -4.50 -11.65 16.70
C GLN A 753 -3.99 -12.93 17.37
N LEU A 754 -2.87 -12.84 18.06
CA LEU A 754 -2.21 -13.99 18.69
C LEU A 754 -2.99 -14.54 19.89
N TRP A 755 -3.88 -13.75 20.49
CA TRP A 755 -4.84 -14.22 21.49
C TRP A 755 -5.79 -15.28 20.93
N VAL A 756 -6.36 -15.03 19.75
CA VAL A 756 -7.22 -16.01 19.06
C VAL A 756 -6.47 -17.32 18.80
N VAL A 757 -5.26 -17.21 18.24
CA VAL A 757 -4.41 -18.38 17.94
C VAL A 757 -4.05 -19.14 19.22
N THR A 758 -3.72 -18.44 20.30
CA THR A 758 -3.35 -19.01 21.60
C THR A 758 -4.50 -19.79 22.23
N GLU A 759 -5.68 -19.17 22.36
CA GLU A 759 -6.85 -19.80 22.99
C GLU A 759 -7.33 -21.03 22.20
N VAL A 760 -7.27 -20.98 20.86
CA VAL A 760 -7.61 -22.15 20.01
C VAL A 760 -6.55 -23.26 20.13
N CYS A 761 -5.25 -22.93 20.09
CA CYS A 761 -4.16 -23.91 20.16
C CYS A 761 -3.97 -24.53 21.55
N LEU A 762 -4.43 -23.86 22.62
CA LEU A 762 -4.43 -24.39 23.99
C LEU A 762 -5.72 -25.14 24.36
N CYS A 763 -6.68 -25.27 23.45
CA CYS A 763 -7.96 -25.92 23.70
C CYS A 763 -8.00 -27.37 23.15
N PRO A 764 -7.76 -28.41 23.99
CA PRO A 764 -7.67 -29.80 23.52
C PRO A 764 -9.02 -30.35 23.04
N THR A 765 -10.13 -29.97 23.69
CA THR A 765 -11.45 -30.54 23.42
C THR A 765 -12.06 -29.96 22.14
N LEU A 766 -12.21 -30.79 21.10
CA LEU A 766 -12.76 -30.40 19.79
C LEU A 766 -14.08 -29.61 19.89
N SER A 767 -15.05 -30.07 20.69
CA SER A 767 -16.33 -29.37 20.86
C SER A 767 -16.17 -27.96 21.49
N LYS A 768 -15.19 -27.77 22.38
CA LYS A 768 -14.85 -26.45 22.92
C LYS A 768 -14.10 -25.58 21.90
N ARG A 769 -13.26 -26.15 21.03
CA ARG A 769 -12.66 -25.40 19.91
C ARG A 769 -13.71 -24.85 18.94
N VAL A 770 -14.70 -25.66 18.56
CA VAL A 770 -15.82 -25.21 17.70
C VAL A 770 -16.61 -24.07 18.39
N GLN A 771 -16.80 -24.15 19.72
CA GLN A 771 -17.39 -23.06 20.49
C GLN A 771 -16.49 -21.81 20.54
N LEU A 772 -15.16 -21.94 20.58
CA LEU A 772 -14.22 -20.82 20.50
C LEU A 772 -14.26 -20.14 19.13
N LEU A 773 -14.19 -20.88 18.01
CA LEU A 773 -14.34 -20.29 16.66
C LEU A 773 -15.65 -19.49 16.55
N LYS A 774 -16.77 -20.11 16.93
CA LYS A 774 -18.10 -19.47 16.98
C LYS A 774 -18.16 -18.25 17.91
N LYS A 775 -17.36 -18.22 18.99
CA LYS A 775 -17.26 -17.07 19.91
C LYS A 775 -16.42 -15.95 19.30
N PHE A 776 -15.27 -16.26 18.68
CA PHE A 776 -14.41 -15.27 18.04
C PHE A 776 -15.09 -14.62 16.83
N ILE A 777 -15.76 -15.38 15.97
CA ILE A 777 -16.55 -14.84 14.84
C ILE A 777 -17.64 -13.87 15.34
N LYS A 778 -18.31 -14.18 16.47
CA LYS A 778 -19.26 -13.25 17.11
C LYS A 778 -18.59 -11.99 17.68
N ILE A 779 -17.42 -12.11 18.31
CA ILE A 779 -16.69 -10.93 18.83
C ILE A 779 -16.23 -10.05 17.67
N ALA A 780 -15.77 -10.63 16.56
CA ALA A 780 -15.45 -9.90 15.34
C ALA A 780 -16.68 -9.16 14.78
N ALA A 781 -17.83 -9.84 14.66
CA ALA A 781 -19.08 -9.22 14.21
C ALA A 781 -19.44 -7.96 15.05
N HIS A 782 -19.38 -8.07 16.39
CA HIS A 782 -19.59 -6.92 17.27
C HIS A 782 -18.49 -5.85 17.15
N CYS A 783 -17.23 -6.22 16.87
CA CYS A 783 -16.19 -5.23 16.56
C CYS A 783 -16.47 -4.47 15.25
N LYS A 784 -17.00 -5.13 14.21
CA LYS A 784 -17.45 -4.49 12.95
C LYS A 784 -18.63 -3.55 13.21
N GLU A 785 -19.62 -4.00 13.99
CA GLU A 785 -20.79 -3.23 14.44
C GLU A 785 -20.39 -1.94 15.20
N PHE A 786 -19.44 -2.03 16.13
CA PHE A 786 -18.87 -0.87 16.84
C PHE A 786 -17.83 -0.08 16.04
N LYS A 787 -17.78 -0.23 14.70
CA LYS A 787 -16.84 0.46 13.78
C LYS A 787 -15.36 0.28 14.16
N ASN A 788 -15.04 -0.75 14.94
CA ASN A 788 -13.71 -1.09 15.43
C ASN A 788 -13.04 -2.09 14.49
N LEU A 789 -12.78 -1.64 13.27
CA LEU A 789 -12.21 -2.44 12.20
C LEU A 789 -10.83 -2.99 12.56
N ASN A 790 -10.01 -2.24 13.30
CA ASN A 790 -8.71 -2.70 13.79
C ASN A 790 -8.82 -4.00 14.62
N SER A 791 -9.78 -4.08 15.53
CA SER A 791 -9.95 -5.27 16.39
C SER A 791 -10.70 -6.40 15.68
N PHE A 792 -11.61 -6.05 14.75
CA PHE A 792 -12.22 -7.00 13.82
C PHE A 792 -11.15 -7.74 13.01
N PHE A 793 -10.32 -7.01 12.25
CA PHE A 793 -9.28 -7.62 11.40
C PHE A 793 -8.24 -8.40 12.20
N ALA A 794 -7.87 -7.94 13.40
CA ALA A 794 -6.99 -8.71 14.28
C ALA A 794 -7.58 -10.10 14.60
N ILE A 795 -8.88 -10.19 14.86
CA ILE A 795 -9.55 -11.47 15.13
C ILE A 795 -9.62 -12.33 13.87
N ILE A 796 -9.98 -11.77 12.71
CA ILE A 796 -10.05 -12.54 11.45
C ILE A 796 -8.66 -13.04 11.04
N MET A 797 -7.61 -12.21 11.10
CA MET A 797 -6.22 -12.65 10.88
C MET A 797 -5.70 -13.63 11.95
N GLY A 798 -6.37 -13.74 13.10
CA GLY A 798 -6.09 -14.76 14.11
C GLY A 798 -6.73 -16.11 13.78
N LEU A 799 -7.94 -16.09 13.23
CA LEU A 799 -8.62 -17.27 12.68
C LEU A 799 -7.94 -17.76 11.38
N GLY A 800 -7.49 -16.82 10.55
CA GLY A 800 -6.70 -17.03 9.32
C GLY A 800 -5.23 -17.41 9.55
N ASN A 801 -4.81 -17.63 10.79
CA ASN A 801 -3.43 -18.06 11.08
C ASN A 801 -3.21 -19.52 10.62
N PRO A 802 -2.06 -19.88 10.03
CA PRO A 802 -1.79 -21.25 9.59
C PRO A 802 -1.93 -22.34 10.67
N ALA A 803 -1.76 -21.99 11.96
CA ALA A 803 -2.01 -22.92 13.08
C ALA A 803 -3.51 -23.16 13.37
N VAL A 804 -4.40 -22.26 12.94
CA VAL A 804 -5.86 -22.37 13.10
C VAL A 804 -6.54 -22.90 11.82
N CYS A 805 -6.20 -22.38 10.64
CA CYS A 805 -6.79 -22.85 9.36
C CYS A 805 -6.63 -24.35 9.13
N ARG A 806 -5.48 -24.92 9.52
CA ARG A 806 -5.18 -26.37 9.34
C ARG A 806 -6.03 -27.31 10.20
N LEU A 807 -6.84 -26.80 11.14
CA LEU A 807 -7.67 -27.59 12.05
C LEU A 807 -8.97 -28.03 11.37
N SER A 808 -8.82 -28.80 10.28
CA SER A 808 -9.92 -29.26 9.40
C SER A 808 -11.13 -29.82 10.15
N GLN A 809 -10.93 -30.67 11.17
CA GLN A 809 -12.03 -31.29 11.93
C GLN A 809 -12.78 -30.28 12.81
N THR A 810 -12.11 -29.18 13.17
CA THR A 810 -12.72 -28.06 13.90
C THR A 810 -13.54 -27.17 12.96
N TRP A 811 -13.03 -26.88 11.75
CA TRP A 811 -13.72 -26.07 10.76
C TRP A 811 -14.90 -26.79 10.11
N GLU A 812 -14.74 -28.08 9.78
CA GLU A 812 -15.79 -28.96 9.26
C GLU A 812 -17.07 -28.88 10.12
N LYS A 813 -16.89 -29.02 11.44
CA LYS A 813 -17.97 -29.04 12.46
C LYS A 813 -18.45 -27.66 12.91
N LEU A 814 -17.96 -26.57 12.32
CA LEU A 814 -18.52 -25.24 12.52
C LEU A 814 -19.87 -25.14 11.77
N PRO A 815 -20.98 -24.70 12.41
CA PRO A 815 -22.27 -24.59 11.72
C PRO A 815 -22.20 -23.62 10.53
N SER A 816 -22.84 -23.98 9.41
CA SER A 816 -22.78 -23.25 8.12
C SER A 816 -22.94 -21.73 8.24
N LYS A 817 -23.91 -21.25 9.03
CA LYS A 817 -24.10 -19.81 9.32
C LYS A 817 -22.83 -19.08 9.81
N PHE A 818 -21.96 -19.76 10.56
CA PHE A 818 -20.69 -19.20 11.03
C PHE A 818 -19.54 -19.41 10.03
N LYS A 819 -19.62 -20.39 9.12
CA LYS A 819 -18.74 -20.48 7.95
C LYS A 819 -19.00 -19.31 7.00
N LYS A 820 -20.27 -19.05 6.63
CA LYS A 820 -20.66 -17.94 5.75
C LYS A 820 -20.24 -16.57 6.33
N PHE A 821 -20.56 -16.29 7.60
CA PHE A 821 -20.06 -15.07 8.27
C PHE A 821 -18.53 -14.97 8.29
N TYR A 822 -17.79 -16.09 8.33
CA TYR A 822 -16.33 -16.04 8.28
C TYR A 822 -15.82 -15.69 6.87
N GLY A 823 -16.37 -16.29 5.82
CA GLY A 823 -16.06 -15.93 4.42
C GLY A 823 -16.40 -14.47 4.10
N GLU A 824 -17.59 -13.99 4.49
CA GLU A 824 -17.97 -12.57 4.40
C GLU A 824 -16.98 -11.62 5.10
N PHE A 825 -16.25 -12.11 6.12
CA PHE A 825 -15.24 -11.36 6.85
C PHE A 825 -13.84 -11.48 6.23
N GLU A 826 -13.49 -12.61 5.62
CA GLU A 826 -12.24 -12.78 4.86
C GLU A 826 -12.26 -12.00 3.53
N ASN A 827 -13.39 -11.93 2.82
CA ASN A 827 -13.54 -11.13 1.60
C ASN A 827 -13.27 -9.62 1.85
N LEU A 828 -13.45 -9.14 3.09
CA LEU A 828 -13.12 -7.76 3.48
C LEU A 828 -11.62 -7.52 3.71
N MET A 829 -10.80 -8.58 3.77
CA MET A 829 -9.33 -8.50 3.88
C MET A 829 -8.62 -8.51 2.52
N ASP A 830 -9.33 -8.82 1.42
CA ASP A 830 -8.77 -9.00 0.07
C ASP A 830 -7.76 -7.88 -0.28
N PRO A 831 -6.48 -8.21 -0.59
CA PRO A 831 -5.48 -7.22 -0.97
C PRO A 831 -5.67 -6.65 -2.38
N SER A 832 -6.52 -7.28 -3.20
CA SER A 832 -6.77 -6.89 -4.60
C SER A 832 -7.13 -5.41 -4.71
N ARG A 833 -6.62 -4.77 -5.77
CA ARG A 833 -6.94 -3.38 -6.12
C ARG A 833 -6.66 -2.41 -4.96
N ASN A 834 -5.54 -2.67 -4.26
CA ASN A 834 -5.10 -2.02 -3.02
C ASN A 834 -6.16 -2.03 -1.89
N HIS A 835 -6.64 -3.23 -1.53
CA HIS A 835 -7.67 -3.45 -0.51
C HIS A 835 -8.98 -2.70 -0.78
N ARG A 836 -9.46 -2.72 -2.04
CA ARG A 836 -10.66 -1.97 -2.49
C ARG A 836 -11.90 -2.24 -1.61
N ALA A 837 -12.16 -3.49 -1.26
CA ALA A 837 -13.30 -3.89 -0.41
C ALA A 837 -13.29 -3.21 0.98
N TYR A 838 -12.12 -3.09 1.62
CA TYR A 838 -11.96 -2.34 2.87
C TYR A 838 -12.19 -0.85 2.67
N ARG A 839 -11.60 -0.24 1.63
CA ARG A 839 -11.70 1.21 1.38
C ARG A 839 -13.15 1.63 1.08
N LEU A 840 -13.85 0.88 0.23
CA LEU A 840 -15.28 1.09 -0.06
C LEU A 840 -16.18 0.88 1.17
N THR A 841 -15.77 0.03 2.11
CA THR A 841 -16.50 -0.16 3.38
C THR A 841 -16.25 1.01 4.34
N VAL A 842 -15.01 1.50 4.47
CA VAL A 842 -14.69 2.66 5.34
C VAL A 842 -15.32 3.95 4.81
N ALA A 843 -15.35 4.16 3.50
CA ALA A 843 -15.97 5.33 2.88
C ALA A 843 -17.48 5.45 3.12
N LYS A 844 -18.14 4.37 3.59
CA LYS A 844 -19.56 4.34 3.97
C LYS A 844 -19.81 4.46 5.48
N LEU A 845 -18.76 4.60 6.29
CA LEU A 845 -18.88 4.70 7.75
C LEU A 845 -18.66 6.15 8.19
N GLU A 846 -19.60 6.67 8.99
CA GLU A 846 -19.37 7.91 9.74
C GLU A 846 -18.56 7.65 11.02
N PRO A 847 -17.77 8.62 11.52
CA PRO A 847 -17.09 8.57 12.82
C PRO A 847 -18.07 8.33 13.99
N PRO A 848 -17.57 7.86 15.15
CA PRO A 848 -16.21 7.40 15.45
C PRO A 848 -15.89 6.05 14.78
N ILE A 849 -14.66 5.91 14.28
CA ILE A 849 -14.15 4.69 13.62
C ILE A 849 -12.77 4.36 14.20
N ILE A 850 -12.45 3.07 14.33
CA ILE A 850 -11.08 2.61 14.57
C ILE A 850 -10.58 1.88 13.33
N PRO A 851 -9.88 2.56 12.40
CA PRO A 851 -9.49 2.02 11.10
C PRO A 851 -8.43 0.93 11.21
N PHE A 852 -8.21 0.20 10.12
CA PHE A 852 -7.22 -0.88 10.03
C PHE A 852 -5.79 -0.31 10.02
N MET A 853 -5.18 -0.16 11.19
CA MET A 853 -3.92 0.58 11.35
C MET A 853 -2.74 -0.01 10.56
N PRO A 854 -2.52 -1.35 10.49
CA PRO A 854 -1.44 -1.91 9.68
C PRO A 854 -1.50 -1.49 8.20
N LEU A 855 -2.71 -1.34 7.63
CA LEU A 855 -2.89 -0.87 6.26
C LEU A 855 -2.63 0.63 6.12
N LEU A 856 -3.04 1.46 7.10
CA LEU A 856 -2.71 2.89 7.09
C LEU A 856 -1.20 3.14 7.21
N ILE A 857 -0.48 2.35 8.03
CA ILE A 857 0.99 2.41 8.10
C ILE A 857 1.61 1.97 6.77
N LYS A 858 1.13 0.87 6.17
CA LYS A 858 1.56 0.42 4.84
C LYS A 858 1.38 1.52 3.79
N ASP A 859 0.21 2.17 3.74
CA ASP A 859 -0.06 3.28 2.80
C ASP A 859 0.96 4.42 2.96
N MET A 860 1.31 4.79 4.20
CA MET A 860 2.31 5.83 4.49
C MET A 860 3.73 5.39 4.13
N THR A 861 4.13 4.15 4.45
CA THR A 861 5.44 3.58 4.11
C THR A 861 5.65 3.50 2.60
N PHE A 862 4.71 2.90 1.85
CA PHE A 862 4.79 2.83 0.39
C PHE A 862 4.78 4.21 -0.26
N THR A 863 4.03 5.18 0.29
CA THR A 863 4.09 6.58 -0.16
C THR A 863 5.45 7.23 0.13
N HIS A 864 6.08 6.89 1.26
CA HIS A 864 7.38 7.41 1.63
C HIS A 864 8.52 6.84 0.77
N GLU A 865 8.52 5.54 0.52
CA GLU A 865 9.57 4.83 -0.21
C GLU A 865 9.45 5.06 -1.73
N GLY A 866 8.23 5.01 -2.27
CA GLY A 866 7.98 5.17 -3.71
C GLY A 866 8.14 6.59 -4.26
N ASN A 867 8.25 7.61 -3.40
CA ASN A 867 8.35 9.02 -3.81
C ASN A 867 9.55 9.70 -3.15
N LYS A 868 10.37 10.43 -3.92
CA LYS A 868 11.46 11.23 -3.32
C LYS A 868 10.90 12.38 -2.49
N THR A 869 11.50 12.64 -1.32
CA THR A 869 11.17 13.79 -0.46
C THR A 869 11.63 15.11 -1.06
N PHE A 870 12.74 15.09 -1.82
CA PHE A 870 13.25 16.22 -2.58
C PHE A 870 13.47 15.82 -4.03
N THR A 871 13.11 16.72 -4.95
CA THR A 871 13.35 16.60 -6.39
C THR A 871 14.03 17.89 -6.82
N ASP A 872 15.21 17.79 -7.42
CA ASP A 872 16.00 18.93 -7.90
C ASP A 872 16.19 20.03 -6.83
N ARG A 873 16.51 19.58 -5.61
CA ARG A 873 16.64 20.35 -4.35
C ARG A 873 15.33 20.94 -3.78
N LEU A 874 14.25 20.99 -4.56
CA LEU A 874 12.93 21.42 -4.09
C LEU A 874 12.24 20.33 -3.25
N VAL A 875 11.45 20.75 -2.26
CA VAL A 875 10.58 19.86 -1.47
C VAL A 875 9.50 19.30 -2.39
N ASN A 876 9.31 17.98 -2.41
CA ASN A 876 8.18 17.36 -3.11
C ASN A 876 6.90 17.51 -2.26
N PHE A 877 6.11 18.54 -2.55
CA PHE A 877 4.90 18.87 -1.81
C PHE A 877 3.69 18.00 -2.21
N GLU A 878 3.69 17.40 -3.41
CA GLU A 878 2.74 16.34 -3.75
C GLU A 878 2.90 15.14 -2.80
N LYS A 879 4.13 14.67 -2.56
CA LYS A 879 4.41 13.64 -1.54
C LYS A 879 3.93 14.06 -0.15
N MET A 880 4.13 15.32 0.25
CA MET A 880 3.66 15.82 1.55
C MET A 880 2.13 15.71 1.64
N ARG A 881 1.40 16.15 0.61
CA ARG A 881 -0.07 16.03 0.50
C ARG A 881 -0.55 14.58 0.56
N MET A 882 0.12 13.65 -0.12
CA MET A 882 -0.22 12.22 -0.08
C MET A 882 -0.12 11.63 1.33
N ILE A 883 0.91 12.02 2.10
CA ILE A 883 1.09 11.55 3.48
C ILE A 883 0.11 12.26 4.43
N ALA A 884 -0.10 13.57 4.26
CA ALA A 884 -1.08 14.36 5.00
C ALA A 884 -2.52 13.85 4.80
N ASN A 885 -2.90 13.38 3.61
CA ASN A 885 -4.18 12.69 3.37
C ASN A 885 -4.42 11.55 4.35
N THR A 886 -3.40 10.71 4.60
CA THR A 886 -3.53 9.55 5.50
C THR A 886 -3.66 9.97 6.97
N VAL A 887 -2.96 11.05 7.37
CA VAL A 887 -3.14 11.65 8.71
C VAL A 887 -4.52 12.30 8.85
N ARG A 888 -5.03 12.96 7.80
CA ARG A 888 -6.38 13.55 7.77
C ARG A 888 -7.49 12.48 7.84
N ILE A 889 -7.32 11.31 7.22
CA ILE A 889 -8.22 10.15 7.41
C ILE A 889 -8.28 9.74 8.90
N MET A 890 -7.12 9.62 9.57
CA MET A 890 -7.08 9.27 10.99
C MET A 890 -7.62 10.39 11.91
N ARG A 891 -7.51 11.67 11.52
CA ARG A 891 -8.22 12.78 12.18
C ARG A 891 -9.74 12.64 12.03
N TYR A 892 -10.24 12.42 10.80
CA TYR A 892 -11.68 12.24 10.52
C TYR A 892 -12.28 11.06 11.32
N CYS A 893 -11.66 9.88 11.29
CA CYS A 893 -12.10 8.71 12.06
C CYS A 893 -12.27 8.98 13.57
N ARG A 894 -11.56 9.97 14.11
CA ARG A 894 -11.52 10.37 15.53
C ARG A 894 -12.27 11.67 15.83
N SER A 895 -12.92 12.28 14.84
CA SER A 895 -13.57 13.60 14.97
C SER A 895 -14.75 13.60 15.94
N GLN A 896 -15.48 12.49 16.03
CA GLN A 896 -16.59 12.29 16.97
C GLN A 896 -16.17 11.45 18.19
N PRO A 897 -16.73 11.71 19.38
CA PRO A 897 -16.48 10.88 20.57
C PRO A 897 -17.21 9.53 20.48
N PHE A 898 -16.61 8.47 21.03
CA PHE A 898 -17.29 7.19 21.22
C PHE A 898 -18.28 7.26 22.39
N ASN A 899 -19.47 7.77 22.08
CA ASN A 899 -20.63 7.80 22.98
C ASN A 899 -21.58 6.66 22.59
N GLN A 900 -21.48 5.54 23.31
CA GLN A 900 -22.55 4.53 23.35
C GLN A 900 -23.38 4.76 24.62
N GLU A 901 -24.70 4.60 24.54
CA GLU A 901 -25.52 4.46 25.75
C GLU A 901 -25.00 3.28 26.56
N ALA A 902 -24.38 3.56 27.71
CA ALA A 902 -23.92 2.51 28.60
C ALA A 902 -25.14 1.79 29.18
N PRO A 903 -25.29 0.46 28.96
CA PRO A 903 -26.32 -0.30 29.66
C PRO A 903 -26.16 -0.07 31.17
N GLN A 904 -27.27 0.15 31.88
CA GLN A 904 -27.28 0.42 33.33
C GLN A 904 -26.97 -0.87 34.13
N ALA A 905 -25.77 -1.40 33.94
CA ALA A 905 -25.30 -2.70 34.41
C ALA A 905 -24.08 -2.52 35.33
N THR A 906 -24.30 -1.93 36.50
CA THR A 906 -23.31 -1.67 37.57
C THR A 906 -22.85 -2.94 38.30
N GLY A 907 -22.68 -4.05 37.56
CA GLY A 907 -22.34 -5.37 38.09
C GLY A 907 -20.85 -5.72 37.99
N LYS A 908 -20.34 -6.44 38.99
CA LYS A 908 -18.93 -6.88 39.12
C LYS A 908 -18.38 -7.53 37.83
N SER A 909 -19.19 -8.36 37.17
CA SER A 909 -18.87 -9.05 35.91
C SER A 909 -18.26 -8.15 34.82
N HIS A 910 -18.74 -6.90 34.66
CA HIS A 910 -18.17 -5.98 33.66
C HIS A 910 -16.76 -5.50 34.03
N GLN A 911 -16.41 -5.43 35.31
CA GLN A 911 -15.06 -5.11 35.77
C GLN A 911 -14.10 -6.28 35.52
N ASP A 912 -14.57 -7.53 35.70
CA ASP A 912 -13.79 -8.74 35.45
C ASP A 912 -13.47 -8.89 33.95
N VAL A 913 -14.49 -8.74 33.09
CA VAL A 913 -14.31 -8.71 31.62
C VAL A 913 -13.36 -7.59 31.18
N ARG A 914 -13.51 -6.38 31.76
CA ARG A 914 -12.62 -5.24 31.51
C ARG A 914 -11.20 -5.46 32.01
N SER A 915 -11.00 -6.32 33.02
CA SER A 915 -9.68 -6.72 33.50
C SER A 915 -9.04 -7.72 32.53
N TYR A 916 -9.73 -8.79 32.17
CA TYR A 916 -9.25 -9.81 31.23
C TYR A 916 -8.85 -9.19 29.87
N VAL A 917 -9.73 -8.39 29.26
CA VAL A 917 -9.48 -7.75 27.95
C VAL A 917 -8.28 -6.79 27.98
N ARG A 918 -7.90 -6.25 29.14
CA ARG A 918 -6.74 -5.35 29.32
C ARG A 918 -5.42 -6.07 29.62
N HIS A 919 -5.45 -7.32 30.06
CA HIS A 919 -4.27 -8.07 30.54
C HIS A 919 -4.19 -9.46 29.88
N ILE A 920 -4.31 -9.49 28.55
CA ILE A 920 -4.36 -10.74 27.78
C ILE A 920 -2.96 -11.36 27.72
N SER A 921 -2.86 -12.65 28.04
CA SER A 921 -1.61 -13.43 27.96
C SER A 921 -1.59 -14.34 26.73
N VAL A 922 -0.84 -13.96 25.69
CA VAL A 922 -0.72 -14.75 24.45
C VAL A 922 0.60 -15.51 24.36
N ILE A 923 0.64 -16.51 23.48
CA ILE A 923 1.87 -17.04 22.87
C ILE A 923 2.07 -16.29 21.56
N ASP A 924 3.26 -15.74 21.32
CA ASP A 924 3.64 -15.02 20.10
C ASP A 924 4.69 -15.78 19.26
N ASN A 925 5.29 -16.83 19.81
CA ASN A 925 6.16 -17.75 19.08
C ASN A 925 5.32 -18.66 18.15
N GLN A 926 5.33 -18.34 16.85
CA GLN A 926 4.58 -19.08 15.82
C GLN A 926 5.02 -20.55 15.68
N ARG A 927 6.29 -20.89 15.93
CA ARG A 927 6.76 -22.29 15.90
C ARG A 927 6.06 -23.10 17.00
N THR A 928 5.96 -22.55 18.21
CA THR A 928 5.22 -23.17 19.34
C THR A 928 3.73 -23.34 19.02
N LEU A 929 3.08 -22.32 18.44
CA LEU A 929 1.67 -22.39 18.03
C LEU A 929 1.42 -23.46 16.95
N SER A 930 2.29 -23.52 15.93
CA SER A 930 2.25 -24.56 14.90
C SER A 930 2.45 -25.97 15.47
N GLN A 931 3.37 -26.15 16.43
CA GLN A 931 3.58 -27.44 17.11
C GLN A 931 2.36 -27.86 17.95
N LEU A 932 1.72 -26.93 18.67
CA LEU A 932 0.49 -27.20 19.41
C LEU A 932 -0.64 -27.63 18.47
N SER A 933 -0.83 -26.93 17.35
CA SER A 933 -1.83 -27.29 16.33
C SER A 933 -1.62 -28.71 15.75
N HIS A 934 -0.38 -29.09 15.43
CA HIS A 934 -0.08 -30.44 14.96
C HIS A 934 -0.32 -31.54 16.00
N ARG A 935 -0.27 -31.22 17.30
CA ARG A 935 -0.66 -32.13 18.40
C ARG A 935 -2.18 -32.21 18.59
N LEU A 936 -2.93 -31.17 18.22
CA LEU A 936 -4.41 -31.16 18.29
C LEU A 936 -5.05 -31.93 17.14
N GLU A 937 -4.53 -31.76 15.92
CA GLU A 937 -4.96 -32.46 14.72
C GLU A 937 -3.73 -32.79 13.87
N PRO A 938 -3.16 -34.01 13.99
CA PRO A 938 -2.07 -34.46 13.11
C PRO A 938 -2.49 -34.44 11.63
N ARG A 939 -1.54 -34.23 10.72
CA ARG A 939 -1.79 -34.48 9.28
C ARG A 939 -2.07 -35.99 9.11
N ARG A 940 -3.08 -36.34 8.33
CA ARG A 940 -3.19 -37.70 7.78
C ARG A 940 -2.02 -37.88 6.80
N THR A 941 -1.30 -38.97 6.96
CA THR A 941 -0.33 -39.51 6.00
C THR A 941 -1.08 -40.18 4.86
#